data_AF-A0A914JSQ8-F1
#
_entry.id   AF-A0A914JSQ8-F1
#
_cell.length_a   1.000
_cell.length_b   1.000
_cell.length_c   1.000
_cell.angle_alpha   90.00
_cell.angle_beta   90.00
_cell.angle_gamma   90.00
#
_symmetry.space_group_name_H-M   'P 1'
#
loop_
_entity.id
_entity.type
_entity.pdbx_description
1 polymer ?
#
loop_
_entity_poly.entity_id
_entity_poly.type
_entity_poly.pdbx_seq_one_letter_code
_entity_poly.pdbx_strand_id
1 'polypeptide(L)'
;MKINSFHPLWLLLLLPFILAQDDEATTLRKPGASSGCAFYCFIQPYKWEEVNFTEYRNLPCSHYVYGYSKVGSNNLPEIPTVHDISSPGERNGNFEKLLRLKFDEDGDPSRDIKFLYGFDAEKLEFVQSSSQRKKIAKHLTSVAYQNQFNGIFVLLDHDTMFNDPTLHFIRNIKEELQMYKNLTKFSMDLIIGFPASRAPFAERRFANFDPYVDGFYLMGGEVPSMSDPNIAIGIDPIFPSADVPREDAISHNAGILTSSGISKSKIIIGLSAWTRSYYIPNERKTTAHNSLAAGPGKRGNRTHQLNGKLGYDEICHLVDDDELIVDRSSSVVSFINDKTWYSFNPPGHEAFLRKLNWISDNEFGGVGLFSLFADDKYSKCRRGTFPIHKYVGNNFKCRAPKEKRGNAVCTRMCGFDVEDSYEFNYKTFRPNWCSHIILSTANVEGTGGLAISPALKSAVRSFNRWKTDQKPYLIVSIGKRDTNDRWRMSIGNPHSRSLLIHNIKQFAMENDVDGIDIAWTLNKIDSAVDIRFFNNFLKELRNKLPHMLIIVTVTPLTTYNARYNVSTLNTTADFILLEGYRFHSYNNWFTGHHSPLFVSSQLLQDPKMTIEGFALDWISRGINSQKLVIGLTAEGMAMSFSSLKSDDRTIGQRANPASMRAMNGGKISQTEICEMKKNETTKVRFIDDLGVPYLFNGADFVAYDDERSIQIKSVWASFGFIRCNLTEEQFESVMGEKVKLVDSIRKYVNENGFRGVELKCDNLLKPSNKGKFDSFLKALKDNFDAKDSESPASCGKSISIRIPVWTSNLKDGYEVSTLNSLDHVILEPFQTSTGKSQLVSPLFGHADEDQLTIDSTIKAWTTGGLSRSSIVVSLPSYAILQKLTNNNRMHPGSEVQVDFIDIISQNQVCGKLSRPGTIRKPLYDFVATFATTASNEQVNFETQETVKYKLKYVLREGFGGIGIMTLNQDDYDNLCGQGTFPILKTLSDFKC
;
A
#
# COMPACT_ATOMS: atom_id res chain seq x y z
N MET A 1 -59.12 -11.37 -37.48
CA MET A 1 -59.42 -12.25 -38.62
C MET A 1 -58.68 -13.57 -38.40
N LYS A 2 -59.44 -14.66 -38.14
CA LYS A 2 -59.04 -16.08 -37.92
C LYS A 2 -58.04 -16.34 -36.76
N ILE A 3 -58.43 -16.73 -35.55
CA ILE A 3 -59.22 -17.89 -35.05
C ILE A 3 -58.65 -19.26 -35.47
N ASN A 4 -58.03 -19.98 -34.52
CA ASN A 4 -58.40 -21.31 -34.02
C ASN A 4 -57.16 -22.00 -33.40
N SER A 5 -57.02 -22.08 -32.08
CA SER A 5 -57.71 -23.00 -31.15
C SER A 5 -57.21 -24.45 -31.28
N PHE A 6 -56.64 -24.98 -30.19
CA PHE A 6 -57.04 -26.22 -29.51
C PHE A 6 -55.99 -26.61 -28.44
N HIS A 7 -56.25 -26.17 -27.21
CA HIS A 7 -56.01 -26.95 -25.98
C HIS A 7 -57.25 -27.85 -25.75
N PRO A 8 -57.40 -28.69 -24.70
CA PRO A 8 -56.53 -29.02 -23.55
C PRO A 8 -56.54 -30.52 -23.14
N LEU A 9 -55.80 -30.92 -22.11
CA LEU A 9 -56.34 -31.75 -20.99
C LEU A 9 -55.34 -31.73 -19.80
N TRP A 10 -55.62 -30.93 -18.75
CA TRP A 10 -55.98 -31.35 -17.37
C TRP A 10 -54.74 -31.63 -16.48
N LEU A 11 -54.56 -31.19 -15.22
CA LEU A 11 -55.33 -30.56 -14.12
C LEU A 11 -54.24 -30.15 -13.06
N LEU A 12 -54.24 -29.07 -12.26
CA LEU A 12 -55.10 -28.79 -11.09
C LEU A 12 -54.60 -27.50 -10.38
N LEU A 13 -55.57 -26.66 -9.96
CA LEU A 13 -55.62 -25.74 -8.78
C LEU A 13 -54.92 -24.35 -8.88
N LEU A 14 -55.63 -23.29 -9.30
CA LEU A 14 -56.52 -22.35 -8.55
C LEU A 14 -55.72 -21.32 -7.68
N LEU A 15 -55.45 -20.08 -8.15
CA LEU A 15 -56.28 -18.83 -8.18
C LEU A 15 -56.49 -18.16 -6.78
N PRO A 16 -56.79 -16.84 -6.67
CA PRO A 16 -56.12 -15.62 -7.18
C PRO A 16 -56.12 -14.44 -6.16
N PHE A 17 -55.47 -13.30 -6.45
CA PHE A 17 -56.02 -11.92 -6.42
C PHE A 17 -54.94 -10.82 -6.29
N ILE A 18 -55.28 -9.70 -6.90
CA ILE A 18 -54.54 -8.45 -7.14
C ILE A 18 -54.71 -7.49 -5.96
N LEU A 19 -53.72 -6.60 -5.77
CA LEU A 19 -53.71 -5.26 -5.12
C LEU A 19 -52.77 -5.15 -3.90
N ALA A 20 -51.69 -4.36 -4.06
CA ALA A 20 -51.24 -3.36 -3.08
C ALA A 20 -50.14 -2.49 -3.73
N GLN A 21 -50.49 -1.25 -4.05
CA GLN A 21 -49.58 -0.12 -3.87
C GLN A 21 -49.44 0.16 -2.37
N ASP A 22 -48.38 0.89 -2.03
CA ASP A 22 -48.12 1.64 -0.79
C ASP A 22 -47.33 0.99 0.35
N ASP A 23 -46.41 1.83 0.82
CA ASP A 23 -45.83 1.93 2.16
C ASP A 23 -44.83 0.87 2.65
N GLU A 24 -43.55 1.09 2.34
CA GLU A 24 -42.52 0.98 3.39
C GLU A 24 -42.37 2.35 4.08
N ALA A 25 -43.39 2.69 4.87
CA ALA A 25 -43.23 3.59 5.99
C ALA A 25 -42.21 3.00 6.97
N THR A 26 -41.13 3.74 7.19
CA THR A 26 -40.52 3.97 8.51
C THR A 26 -40.69 2.84 9.53
N THR A 27 -39.90 1.77 9.40
CA THR A 27 -39.42 1.05 10.59
C THR A 27 -37.97 1.44 10.82
N LEU A 28 -37.81 2.46 11.68
CA LEU A 28 -36.56 2.79 12.36
C LEU A 28 -35.99 1.51 12.97
N ARG A 29 -35.04 0.88 12.28
CA ARG A 29 -34.13 -0.07 12.90
C ARG A 29 -33.31 0.71 13.94
N LYS A 30 -33.74 0.64 15.20
CA LYS A 30 -32.98 1.09 16.36
C LYS A 30 -31.60 0.41 16.36
N PRO A 31 -30.47 1.13 16.34
CA PRO A 31 -29.15 0.52 16.41
C PRO A 31 -28.85 0.10 17.85
N GLY A 32 -28.77 -1.21 18.09
CA GLY A 32 -28.09 -1.76 19.26
C GLY A 32 -26.60 -1.46 19.17
N ALA A 33 -26.03 -0.99 20.29
CA ALA A 33 -24.66 -0.52 20.43
C ALA A 33 -23.58 -1.47 19.87
N SER A 34 -22.87 -1.03 18.83
CA SER A 34 -21.46 -1.35 18.59
C SER A 34 -20.81 -0.30 17.66
N SER A 35 -19.76 0.36 18.15
CA SER A 35 -18.68 1.08 17.43
C SER A 35 -18.91 1.52 15.98
N GLY A 36 -19.64 2.61 15.74
CA GLY A 36 -19.92 3.11 14.39
C GLY A 36 -19.95 4.64 14.27
N CYS A 37 -18.97 5.33 14.84
CA CYS A 37 -18.65 6.76 14.70
C CYS A 37 -19.63 7.80 15.31
N ALA A 38 -19.07 8.95 15.72
CA ALA A 38 -19.69 9.88 16.66
C ALA A 38 -19.77 11.33 16.13
N PHE A 39 -20.83 12.05 16.50
CA PHE A 39 -20.97 13.49 16.26
C PHE A 39 -20.91 14.22 17.60
N TYR A 40 -19.81 14.93 17.84
CA TYR A 40 -19.54 15.70 19.06
C TYR A 40 -20.01 17.15 18.92
N CYS A 41 -20.93 17.56 19.78
CA CYS A 41 -21.47 18.91 19.86
C CYS A 41 -21.08 19.56 21.19
N PHE A 42 -20.60 20.80 21.14
CA PHE A 42 -20.03 21.48 22.30
C PHE A 42 -20.98 22.54 22.85
N ILE A 43 -21.19 22.51 24.16
CA ILE A 43 -22.10 23.40 24.90
C ILE A 43 -21.29 24.12 25.99
N GLN A 44 -21.22 25.44 25.89
CA GLN A 44 -20.57 26.29 26.89
C GLN A 44 -21.37 27.60 27.05
N PRO A 45 -22.40 27.61 27.92
CA PRO A 45 -23.22 28.80 28.14
C PRO A 45 -22.44 29.88 28.91
N TYR A 46 -22.82 31.14 28.73
CA TYR A 46 -22.35 32.24 29.57
C TYR A 46 -23.08 32.34 30.91
N LYS A 47 -22.50 33.09 31.86
CA LYS A 47 -23.04 33.29 33.22
C LYS A 47 -24.47 33.85 33.26
N TRP A 48 -24.90 34.50 32.19
CA TRP A 48 -26.19 35.17 32.06
C TRP A 48 -27.06 34.55 30.95
N GLU A 49 -26.64 33.42 30.37
CA GLU A 49 -27.37 32.78 29.28
C GLU A 49 -28.25 31.65 29.79
N GLU A 50 -29.49 31.58 29.29
CA GLU A 50 -30.39 30.44 29.49
C GLU A 50 -30.53 29.65 28.18
N VAL A 51 -30.32 28.34 28.23
CA VAL A 51 -30.31 27.43 27.10
C VAL A 51 -31.64 26.67 27.01
N ASN A 52 -32.26 26.69 25.83
CA ASN A 52 -33.44 25.90 25.52
C ASN A 52 -33.05 24.48 25.07
N PHE A 53 -32.97 23.55 26.02
CA PHE A 53 -32.51 22.19 25.74
C PHE A 53 -33.47 21.37 24.85
N THR A 54 -34.75 21.72 24.78
CA THR A 54 -35.72 21.04 23.91
C THR A 54 -35.28 21.07 22.43
N GLU A 55 -34.63 22.15 22.02
CA GLU A 55 -34.12 22.29 20.66
C GLU A 55 -32.86 21.46 20.41
N TYR A 56 -32.06 21.23 21.45
CA TYR A 56 -30.84 20.41 21.36
C TYR A 56 -31.21 18.94 21.22
N ARG A 57 -32.32 18.49 21.82
CA ARG A 57 -32.83 17.12 21.68
C ARG A 57 -33.02 16.71 20.21
N ASN A 58 -33.43 17.66 19.38
CA ASN A 58 -33.71 17.43 17.96
C ASN A 58 -32.46 17.50 17.08
N LEU A 59 -31.28 17.69 17.66
CA LEU A 59 -30.03 17.69 16.93
C LEU A 59 -29.48 16.26 16.81
N PRO A 60 -28.90 15.91 15.66
CA PRO A 60 -28.31 14.59 15.39
C PRO A 60 -26.98 14.33 16.11
N CYS A 61 -26.73 14.97 17.26
CA CYS A 61 -25.52 14.82 18.05
C CYS A 61 -25.56 13.52 18.86
N SER A 62 -24.52 12.71 18.78
CA SER A 62 -24.40 11.51 19.65
C SER A 62 -23.62 11.78 20.93
N HIS A 63 -22.78 12.82 20.93
CA HIS A 63 -21.96 13.20 22.08
C HIS A 63 -22.11 14.70 22.35
N TYR A 64 -22.42 15.06 23.59
CA TYR A 64 -22.45 16.45 24.06
C TYR A 64 -21.31 16.67 25.03
N VAL A 65 -20.42 17.61 24.73
CA VAL A 65 -19.38 18.06 25.67
C VAL A 65 -19.88 19.31 26.36
N TYR A 66 -20.08 19.25 27.68
CA TYR A 66 -20.65 20.33 28.46
C TYR A 66 -19.62 21.01 29.36
N GLY A 67 -19.49 22.33 29.18
CA GLY A 67 -18.62 23.19 29.96
C GLY A 67 -17.14 22.84 29.84
N TYR A 68 -16.31 23.67 30.46
CA TYR A 68 -14.88 23.44 30.62
C TYR A 68 -14.46 23.93 31.99
N SER A 69 -14.39 23.01 32.96
CA SER A 69 -13.92 23.38 34.29
C SER A 69 -12.42 23.63 34.29
N LYS A 70 -11.99 24.60 35.09
CA LYS A 70 -10.59 24.88 35.38
C LYS A 70 -10.27 24.45 36.79
N VAL A 71 -8.99 24.34 37.12
CA VAL A 71 -8.57 24.15 38.52
C VAL A 71 -8.63 25.48 39.25
N GLY A 72 -9.46 25.53 40.30
CA GLY A 72 -9.64 26.71 41.13
C GLY A 72 -8.49 26.95 42.11
N SER A 73 -8.58 28.04 42.89
CA SER A 73 -7.56 28.43 43.87
C SER A 73 -7.30 27.40 44.97
N ASN A 74 -8.23 26.47 45.19
CA ASN A 74 -8.12 25.36 46.15
C ASN A 74 -7.42 24.11 45.58
N ASN A 75 -6.85 24.18 44.36
CA ASN A 75 -6.25 23.06 43.64
C ASN A 75 -7.22 21.90 43.35
N LEU A 76 -8.51 22.19 43.21
CA LEU A 76 -9.53 21.24 42.78
C LEU A 76 -10.22 21.75 41.51
N PRO A 77 -10.65 20.85 40.61
CA PRO A 77 -11.53 21.21 39.50
C PRO A 77 -12.77 21.94 40.00
N GLU A 78 -13.07 23.10 39.41
CA GLU A 78 -14.35 23.77 39.59
C GLU A 78 -15.47 22.94 38.92
N ILE A 79 -16.73 23.17 39.33
CA ILE A 79 -17.87 22.53 38.67
C ILE A 79 -18.00 23.18 37.28
N PRO A 80 -18.32 22.43 36.19
CA PRO A 80 -18.48 23.01 34.85
C PRO A 80 -19.60 24.05 34.74
N THR A 81 -20.39 24.22 35.80
CA THR A 81 -21.52 25.14 35.92
C THR A 81 -21.16 26.50 36.53
N VAL A 82 -19.89 26.75 36.89
CA VAL A 82 -19.48 28.04 37.47
C VAL A 82 -19.66 29.22 36.50
N HIS A 83 -19.75 28.91 35.21
CA HIS A 83 -20.10 29.86 34.15
C HIS A 83 -21.59 29.86 33.78
N ASP A 84 -22.47 29.23 34.57
CA ASP A 84 -23.91 29.13 34.36
C ASP A 84 -24.67 30.16 35.23
N ILE A 85 -25.95 30.42 34.93
CA ILE A 85 -26.83 31.18 35.83
C ILE A 85 -27.03 30.34 37.10
N SER A 86 -26.57 30.85 38.24
CA SER A 86 -26.92 30.34 39.56
C SER A 86 -27.46 31.46 40.44
N SER A 87 -28.75 31.80 40.27
CA SER A 87 -29.44 32.63 41.27
C SER A 87 -29.64 31.80 42.55
N PRO A 88 -29.30 32.31 43.75
CA PRO A 88 -29.61 31.61 45.00
C PRO A 88 -31.13 31.52 45.18
N GLY A 89 -31.70 30.33 44.98
CA GLY A 89 -33.12 30.05 45.22
C GLY A 89 -33.93 29.56 44.02
N GLU A 90 -33.39 29.60 42.79
CA GLU A 90 -34.07 29.06 41.60
C GLU A 90 -33.48 27.70 41.21
N ARG A 91 -34.27 26.63 41.37
CA ARG A 91 -33.92 25.25 41.03
C ARG A 91 -34.01 24.94 39.51
N ASN A 92 -33.40 25.73 38.62
CA ASN A 92 -33.39 25.40 37.18
C ASN A 92 -32.21 26.06 36.40
N GLY A 93 -30.95 25.82 36.77
CA GLY A 93 -29.77 26.21 35.96
C GLY A 93 -29.68 25.43 34.64
N ASN A 94 -28.84 25.86 33.67
CA ASN A 94 -28.70 25.14 32.40
C ASN A 94 -28.23 23.71 32.58
N PHE A 95 -27.38 23.47 33.57
CA PHE A 95 -26.93 22.14 33.91
C PHE A 95 -28.05 21.17 34.32
N GLU A 96 -28.99 21.59 35.16
CA GLU A 96 -30.12 20.73 35.55
C GLU A 96 -31.05 20.45 34.36
N LYS A 97 -31.23 21.44 33.47
CA LYS A 97 -32.00 21.26 32.24
C LYS A 97 -31.29 20.34 31.24
N LEU A 98 -29.96 20.38 31.15
CA LEU A 98 -29.16 19.42 30.38
C LEU A 98 -29.34 18.00 30.91
N LEU A 99 -29.37 17.80 32.23
CA LEU A 99 -29.61 16.48 32.82
C LEU A 99 -30.97 15.91 32.44
N ARG A 100 -32.00 16.75 32.21
CA ARG A 100 -33.31 16.30 31.70
C ARG A 100 -33.24 15.75 30.28
N LEU A 101 -32.27 16.14 29.46
CA LEU A 101 -32.08 15.54 28.12
C LEU A 101 -31.63 14.07 28.16
N LYS A 102 -31.15 13.59 29.31
CA LYS A 102 -30.80 12.18 29.48
C LYS A 102 -32.02 11.28 29.52
N PHE A 103 -33.24 11.82 29.66
CA PHE A 103 -34.47 11.05 29.80
C PHE A 103 -35.40 11.35 28.62
N ASP A 104 -36.01 10.35 27.99
CA ASP A 104 -37.00 10.47 26.91
C ASP A 104 -38.31 11.15 27.38
N GLU A 105 -39.29 11.32 26.49
CA GLU A 105 -40.58 11.97 26.85
C GLU A 105 -41.37 11.17 27.90
N ASP A 106 -41.09 9.87 28.02
CA ASP A 106 -41.69 8.94 28.97
C ASP A 106 -40.90 8.86 30.30
N GLY A 107 -39.76 9.56 30.40
CA GLY A 107 -38.91 9.60 31.59
C GLY A 107 -37.86 8.49 31.66
N ASP A 108 -37.68 7.70 30.61
CA ASP A 108 -36.70 6.62 30.52
C ASP A 108 -35.33 7.12 30.03
N PRO A 109 -34.19 6.60 30.54
CA PRO A 109 -32.87 7.04 30.09
C PRO A 109 -32.65 6.82 28.58
N SER A 110 -32.40 7.91 27.84
CA SER A 110 -32.00 7.87 26.44
C SER A 110 -30.67 7.13 26.31
N ARG A 111 -30.71 5.91 25.75
CA ARG A 111 -29.52 5.06 25.60
C ARG A 111 -28.59 5.48 24.46
N ASP A 112 -28.98 6.48 23.68
CA ASP A 112 -28.34 6.84 22.40
C ASP A 112 -27.45 8.10 22.47
N ILE A 113 -27.54 8.89 23.54
CA ILE A 113 -26.82 10.17 23.69
C ILE A 113 -25.83 10.10 24.87
N LYS A 114 -24.56 10.46 24.62
CA LYS A 114 -23.53 10.55 25.65
C LYS A 114 -23.24 11.99 26.04
N PHE A 115 -23.18 12.27 27.34
CA PHE A 115 -22.76 13.55 27.89
C PHE A 115 -21.36 13.43 28.48
N LEU A 116 -20.45 14.28 28.06
CA LEU A 116 -19.07 14.32 28.50
C LEU A 116 -18.82 15.58 29.31
N TYR A 117 -18.13 15.40 30.43
CA TYR A 117 -17.67 16.49 31.28
C TYR A 117 -16.40 17.11 30.67
N GLY A 118 -16.48 18.35 30.20
CA GLY A 118 -15.30 19.06 29.70
C GLY A 118 -14.44 19.62 30.83
N PHE A 119 -13.14 19.38 30.74
CA PHE A 119 -12.10 19.85 31.65
C PHE A 119 -11.01 20.53 30.84
N ASP A 120 -10.69 21.77 31.20
CA ASP A 120 -9.63 22.55 30.58
C ASP A 120 -8.34 22.43 31.39
N ALA A 121 -7.34 21.85 30.74
CA ALA A 121 -6.05 21.59 31.34
C ALA A 121 -5.05 22.75 31.12
N GLU A 122 -5.46 23.91 30.58
CA GLU A 122 -4.62 25.07 30.26
C GLU A 122 -3.58 25.44 31.34
N LYS A 123 -3.94 25.34 32.64
CA LYS A 123 -3.07 25.76 33.76
C LYS A 123 -2.32 24.64 34.50
N LEU A 124 -1.99 23.53 33.85
CA LEU A 124 -1.33 22.36 34.47
C LEU A 124 0.14 22.57 34.96
N GLU A 125 0.59 23.78 35.27
CA GLU A 125 1.93 24.00 35.89
C GLU A 125 2.06 23.33 37.28
N PHE A 126 0.94 23.05 37.95
CA PHE A 126 0.87 22.34 39.25
C PHE A 126 0.98 20.81 39.15
N VAL A 127 1.10 20.25 37.95
CA VAL A 127 1.08 18.79 37.70
C VAL A 127 2.40 18.12 38.04
N GLN A 128 3.40 18.83 38.55
CA GLN A 128 4.68 18.21 38.91
C GLN A 128 4.54 17.18 40.06
N SER A 129 3.65 17.41 41.03
CA SER A 129 3.45 16.49 42.17
C SER A 129 2.53 15.32 41.84
N SER A 130 3.02 14.10 42.05
CA SER A 130 2.25 12.85 41.89
C SER A 130 0.99 12.81 42.77
N SER A 131 1.08 13.35 44.00
CA SER A 131 -0.05 13.40 44.95
C SER A 131 -1.18 14.31 44.46
N GLN A 132 -0.82 15.49 43.94
CA GLN A 132 -1.80 16.44 43.39
C GLN A 132 -2.49 15.89 42.14
N ARG A 133 -1.74 15.26 41.21
CA ARG A 133 -2.31 14.61 40.02
C ARG A 133 -3.40 13.59 40.38
N LYS A 134 -3.13 12.72 41.36
CA LYS A 134 -4.08 11.71 41.82
C LYS A 134 -5.30 12.34 42.49
N LYS A 135 -5.09 13.36 43.34
CA LYS A 135 -6.19 14.07 44.02
C LYS A 135 -7.15 14.72 43.01
N ILE A 136 -6.60 15.38 42.00
CA ILE A 136 -7.38 16.04 40.95
C ILE A 136 -8.09 15.01 40.08
N ALA A 137 -7.40 13.96 39.63
CA ALA A 137 -8.01 12.88 38.85
C ALA A 137 -9.20 12.25 39.57
N LYS A 138 -9.04 11.92 40.87
CA LYS A 138 -10.10 11.37 41.71
C LYS A 138 -11.28 12.32 41.88
N HIS A 139 -11.03 13.62 42.07
CA HIS A 139 -12.11 14.60 42.19
C HIS A 139 -12.87 14.73 40.86
N LEU A 140 -12.14 14.80 39.75
CA LEU A 140 -12.70 14.91 38.40
C LEU A 140 -13.62 13.72 38.08
N THR A 141 -13.16 12.49 38.32
CA THR A 141 -13.95 11.27 38.08
C THR A 141 -15.14 11.16 39.03
N SER A 142 -14.98 11.58 40.30
CA SER A 142 -16.09 11.62 41.26
C SER A 142 -17.18 12.60 40.83
N VAL A 143 -16.82 13.81 40.38
CA VAL A 143 -17.78 14.80 39.89
C VAL A 143 -18.49 14.28 38.64
N ALA A 144 -17.73 13.70 37.69
CA ALA A 144 -18.32 13.09 36.48
C ALA A 144 -19.36 12.02 36.85
N TYR A 145 -19.01 11.13 37.77
CA TYR A 145 -19.88 10.04 38.21
C TYR A 145 -21.13 10.53 38.96
N GLN A 146 -20.96 11.40 39.96
CA GLN A 146 -22.08 11.93 40.77
C GLN A 146 -23.12 12.66 39.92
N ASN A 147 -22.66 13.28 38.83
CA ASN A 147 -23.49 14.02 37.89
C ASN A 147 -23.89 13.18 36.66
N GLN A 148 -23.66 11.86 36.70
CA GLN A 148 -24.06 10.88 35.70
C GLN A 148 -23.51 11.17 34.29
N PHE A 149 -22.32 11.75 34.16
CA PHE A 149 -21.67 11.90 32.85
C PHE A 149 -21.26 10.54 32.29
N ASN A 150 -21.35 10.40 30.97
CA ASN A 150 -20.92 9.21 30.22
C ASN A 150 -19.42 9.23 29.90
N GLY A 151 -18.72 10.33 30.18
CA GLY A 151 -17.30 10.45 29.93
C GLY A 151 -16.71 11.78 30.37
N ILE A 152 -15.42 11.93 30.13
CA ILE A 152 -14.62 13.12 30.42
C ILE A 152 -13.91 13.53 29.12
N PHE A 153 -14.00 14.80 28.78
CA PHE A 153 -13.26 15.41 27.67
C PHE A 153 -12.19 16.34 28.25
N VAL A 154 -10.92 16.01 28.04
CA VAL A 154 -9.78 16.79 28.55
C VAL A 154 -9.18 17.63 27.43
N LEU A 155 -9.26 18.95 27.53
CA LEU A 155 -8.66 19.89 26.58
C LEU A 155 -7.20 20.18 26.94
N LEU A 156 -6.29 19.95 25.99
CA LEU A 156 -4.85 20.17 26.09
C LEU A 156 -4.44 21.29 25.13
N ASP A 157 -4.45 22.54 25.62
CA ASP A 157 -4.31 23.75 24.79
C ASP A 157 -2.95 24.48 24.94
N HIS A 158 -1.93 23.89 25.59
CA HIS A 158 -0.61 24.52 25.78
C HIS A 158 0.56 23.75 25.12
N ASP A 159 1.58 24.47 24.64
CA ASP A 159 2.68 23.96 23.81
C ASP A 159 3.50 22.85 24.49
N THR A 160 3.48 22.82 25.82
CA THR A 160 4.26 21.90 26.65
C THR A 160 3.46 20.69 27.13
N MET A 161 2.21 20.50 26.72
CA MET A 161 1.30 19.54 27.37
C MET A 161 1.46 18.08 26.95
N PHE A 162 2.10 17.76 25.83
CA PHE A 162 2.41 16.37 25.46
C PHE A 162 3.71 15.88 26.14
N ASN A 163 3.70 15.90 27.48
CA ASN A 163 4.82 15.55 28.34
C ASN A 163 4.48 14.40 29.31
N ASP A 164 5.49 13.89 30.02
CA ASP A 164 5.32 12.79 30.98
C ASP A 164 4.37 13.14 32.15
N PRO A 165 4.42 14.35 32.76
CA PRO A 165 3.44 14.77 33.75
C PRO A 165 1.98 14.66 33.29
N THR A 166 1.66 15.11 32.08
CA THR A 166 0.30 15.01 31.49
C THR A 166 -0.06 13.55 31.21
N LEU A 167 0.87 12.76 30.67
CA LEU A 167 0.65 11.32 30.46
C LEU A 167 0.29 10.61 31.78
N HIS A 168 1.01 10.90 32.85
CA HIS A 168 0.71 10.36 34.17
C HIS A 168 -0.64 10.84 34.71
N PHE A 169 -1.03 12.07 34.43
CA PHE A 169 -2.36 12.58 34.80
C PHE A 169 -3.48 11.84 34.06
N ILE A 170 -3.37 11.68 32.74
CA ILE A 170 -4.32 10.91 31.92
C ILE A 170 -4.40 9.45 32.40
N ARG A 171 -3.25 8.84 32.73
CA ARG A 171 -3.20 7.49 33.30
C ARG A 171 -3.96 7.41 34.63
N ASN A 172 -3.75 8.35 35.54
CA ASN A 172 -4.46 8.39 36.82
C ASN A 172 -5.98 8.51 36.62
N ILE A 173 -6.44 9.31 35.65
CA ILE A 173 -7.87 9.40 35.31
C ILE A 173 -8.38 8.03 34.85
N LYS A 174 -7.69 7.37 33.90
CA LYS A 174 -8.12 6.06 33.40
C LYS A 174 -8.16 5.00 34.50
N GLU A 175 -7.18 4.98 35.41
CA GLU A 175 -7.15 4.09 36.57
C GLU A 175 -8.40 4.29 37.47
N GLU A 176 -8.74 5.53 37.80
CA GLU A 176 -9.94 5.86 38.59
C GLU A 176 -11.23 5.45 37.85
N LEU A 177 -11.32 5.70 36.54
CA LEU A 177 -12.48 5.27 35.73
C LEU A 177 -12.65 3.75 35.69
N GLN A 178 -11.55 2.99 35.63
CA GLN A 178 -11.61 1.51 35.70
C GLN A 178 -12.08 1.03 37.08
N MET A 179 -11.67 1.70 38.16
CA MET A 179 -12.18 1.40 39.50
C MET A 179 -13.70 1.58 39.57
N TYR A 180 -14.23 2.71 39.09
CA TYR A 180 -15.68 2.94 39.03
C TYR A 180 -16.40 1.92 38.15
N LYS A 181 -15.83 1.55 37.00
CA LYS A 181 -16.39 0.51 36.13
C LYS A 181 -16.50 -0.85 36.84
N ASN A 182 -15.50 -1.23 37.62
CA ASN A 182 -15.52 -2.49 38.36
C ASN A 182 -16.59 -2.49 39.46
N LEU A 183 -16.77 -1.36 40.15
CA LEU A 183 -17.75 -1.21 41.24
C LEU A 183 -19.19 -1.10 40.75
N THR A 184 -19.41 -0.37 39.66
CA THR A 184 -20.77 0.06 39.25
C THR A 184 -21.23 -0.57 37.94
N LYS A 185 -20.34 -1.28 37.23
CA LYS A 185 -20.52 -1.78 35.85
C LYS A 185 -20.76 -0.69 34.80
N PHE A 186 -20.78 0.59 35.18
CA PHE A 186 -20.92 1.72 34.29
C PHE A 186 -19.54 2.12 33.73
N SER A 187 -19.44 2.24 32.40
CA SER A 187 -18.19 2.62 31.73
C SER A 187 -18.28 4.08 31.28
N MET A 188 -17.24 4.86 31.60
CA MET A 188 -17.09 6.25 31.16
C MET A 188 -15.98 6.37 30.12
N ASP A 189 -16.22 7.14 29.07
CA ASP A 189 -15.24 7.42 28.01
C ASP A 189 -14.26 8.51 28.45
N LEU A 190 -13.00 8.42 28.00
CA LEU A 190 -11.98 9.45 28.19
C LEU A 190 -11.46 9.94 26.83
N ILE A 191 -11.79 11.17 26.48
CA ILE A 191 -11.39 11.81 25.22
C ILE A 191 -10.38 12.92 25.53
N ILE A 192 -9.32 13.01 24.73
CA ILE A 192 -8.39 14.16 24.81
C ILE A 192 -8.54 15.04 23.56
N GLY A 193 -8.72 16.34 23.75
CA GLY A 193 -8.82 17.32 22.67
C GLY A 193 -7.62 18.25 22.63
N PHE A 194 -7.17 18.65 21.44
CA PHE A 194 -6.07 19.59 21.28
C PHE A 194 -6.13 20.31 19.92
N PRO A 195 -5.54 21.52 19.83
CA PRO A 195 -5.41 22.27 18.58
C PRO A 195 -4.63 21.52 17.50
N ALA A 196 -5.03 21.65 16.23
CA ALA A 196 -4.25 21.10 15.12
C ALA A 196 -2.81 21.62 15.09
N SER A 197 -2.61 22.88 15.50
CA SER A 197 -1.28 23.49 15.65
C SER A 197 -0.31 22.73 16.57
N ARG A 198 -0.80 21.82 17.41
CA ARG A 198 0.01 21.04 18.35
C ARG A 198 0.41 19.65 17.85
N ALA A 199 -0.20 19.17 16.76
CA ALA A 199 0.09 17.83 16.23
C ALA A 199 1.59 17.63 15.88
N PRO A 200 2.29 18.58 15.21
CA PRO A 200 3.71 18.42 14.89
C PRO A 200 4.62 18.27 16.11
N PHE A 201 4.31 18.96 17.22
CA PHE A 201 5.11 18.92 18.44
C PHE A 201 4.91 17.63 19.25
N ALA A 202 3.82 16.91 18.99
CA ALA A 202 3.39 15.73 19.74
C ALA A 202 3.57 14.40 19.00
N GLU A 203 4.09 14.43 17.77
CA GLU A 203 4.22 13.27 16.85
C GLU A 203 4.79 12.02 17.53
N ARG A 204 5.90 12.15 18.27
CA ARG A 204 6.56 10.98 18.91
C ARG A 204 5.91 10.55 20.24
N ARG A 205 4.87 11.25 20.70
CA ARG A 205 4.27 11.06 22.03
C ARG A 205 2.86 10.53 21.98
N PHE A 206 2.11 10.73 20.90
CA PHE A 206 0.71 10.25 20.79
C PHE A 206 0.54 8.76 21.13
N ALA A 207 1.46 7.91 20.64
CA ALA A 207 1.46 6.47 20.92
C ALA A 207 1.46 6.14 22.43
N ASN A 208 2.04 7.01 23.27
CA ASN A 208 2.08 6.79 24.72
C ASN A 208 0.71 7.03 25.39
N PHE A 209 -0.13 7.90 24.82
CA PHE A 209 -1.44 8.23 25.35
C PHE A 209 -2.52 7.23 24.89
N ASP A 210 -2.36 6.60 23.72
CA ASP A 210 -3.34 5.70 23.09
C ASP A 210 -3.94 4.62 24.01
N PRO A 211 -3.16 3.93 24.87
CA PRO A 211 -3.71 2.88 25.73
C PRO A 211 -4.68 3.41 26.80
N TYR A 212 -4.61 4.71 27.10
CA TYR A 212 -5.32 5.32 28.23
C TYR A 212 -6.56 6.10 27.80
N VAL A 213 -6.71 6.39 26.52
CA VAL A 213 -7.81 7.21 25.98
C VAL A 213 -8.67 6.44 25.00
N ASP A 214 -9.95 6.80 24.95
CA ASP A 214 -10.95 6.19 24.06
C ASP A 214 -11.05 6.96 22.73
N GLY A 215 -10.54 8.19 22.66
CA GLY A 215 -10.40 8.97 21.42
C GLY A 215 -9.56 10.24 21.55
N PHE A 216 -9.11 10.74 20.40
CA PHE A 216 -8.36 11.97 20.20
C PHE A 216 -9.19 12.94 19.37
N TYR A 217 -9.49 14.13 19.89
CA TYR A 217 -10.22 15.17 19.20
C TYR A 217 -9.24 16.22 18.66
N LEU A 218 -9.12 16.30 17.33
CA LEU A 218 -8.24 17.23 16.64
C LEU A 218 -9.02 18.50 16.27
N MET A 219 -8.73 19.64 16.89
CA MET A 219 -9.44 20.89 16.60
C MET A 219 -8.88 21.53 15.32
N GLY A 220 -9.55 21.29 14.18
CA GLY A 220 -9.12 21.70 12.85
C GLY A 220 -9.20 23.21 12.57
N GLY A 221 -9.93 23.96 13.42
CA GLY A 221 -9.96 25.41 13.34
C GLY A 221 -8.66 26.06 13.83
N GLU A 222 -7.99 25.48 14.82
CA GLU A 222 -6.84 26.10 15.49
C GLU A 222 -5.50 25.63 14.87
N VAL A 223 -5.04 26.36 13.83
CA VAL A 223 -3.91 25.97 12.95
C VAL A 223 -2.63 26.76 13.23
N PRO A 224 -1.42 26.25 12.91
CA PRO A 224 -0.14 26.90 13.21
C PRO A 224 -0.01 28.38 12.80
N SER A 225 -0.45 28.73 11.59
CA SER A 225 -0.29 30.09 11.05
C SER A 225 -1.08 31.15 11.82
N MET A 226 -2.01 30.76 12.71
CA MET A 226 -2.75 31.69 13.55
C MET A 226 -1.89 32.46 14.56
N SER A 227 -0.65 32.05 14.78
CA SER A 227 0.29 32.79 15.62
C SER A 227 0.64 34.17 15.08
N ASP A 228 0.45 34.42 13.77
CA ASP A 228 0.62 35.73 13.16
C ASP A 228 -0.74 36.46 13.03
N PRO A 229 -0.97 37.56 13.77
CA PRO A 229 -2.22 38.30 13.69
C PRO A 229 -2.37 39.11 12.39
N ASN A 230 -1.32 39.23 11.57
CA ASN A 230 -1.29 40.06 10.37
C ASN A 230 -1.58 39.27 9.08
N ILE A 231 -2.11 38.05 9.20
CA ILE A 231 -2.50 37.23 8.06
C ILE A 231 -3.91 36.67 8.24
N ALA A 232 -4.66 36.60 7.14
CA ALA A 232 -6.01 36.07 7.10
C ALA A 232 -5.99 34.54 7.04
N ILE A 233 -6.52 33.88 8.06
CA ILE A 233 -6.52 32.42 8.18
C ILE A 233 -7.93 31.85 7.98
N GLY A 234 -8.08 30.96 7.00
CA GLY A 234 -9.30 30.23 6.71
C GLY A 234 -9.66 29.22 7.79
N ILE A 235 -10.95 28.96 7.97
CA ILE A 235 -11.38 27.94 8.93
C ILE A 235 -11.37 26.53 8.33
N ASP A 236 -10.92 25.58 9.14
CA ASP A 236 -10.91 24.14 8.86
C ASP A 236 -10.44 23.75 7.45
N PRO A 237 -9.24 24.17 7.00
CA PRO A 237 -8.71 23.76 5.71
C PRO A 237 -8.42 22.25 5.69
N ILE A 238 -9.01 21.49 4.78
CA ILE A 238 -8.80 20.02 4.72
C ILE A 238 -7.41 19.69 4.18
N PHE A 239 -7.07 20.26 3.02
CA PHE A 239 -5.87 19.93 2.25
C PHE A 239 -4.98 21.16 2.07
N PRO A 240 -3.67 20.94 1.86
CA PRO A 240 -2.79 22.01 1.42
C PRO A 240 -3.24 22.53 0.04
N SER A 241 -3.00 23.80 -0.22
CA SER A 241 -3.23 24.43 -1.51
C SER A 241 -2.10 25.42 -1.82
N ALA A 242 -2.24 26.22 -2.88
CA ALA A 242 -1.29 27.29 -3.16
C ALA A 242 -1.22 28.31 -2.01
N ASP A 243 -2.36 28.52 -1.33
CA ASP A 243 -2.52 29.54 -0.29
C ASP A 243 -2.59 28.94 1.12
N VAL A 244 -2.93 27.65 1.25
CA VAL A 244 -2.97 26.92 2.52
C VAL A 244 -1.70 26.09 2.69
N PRO A 245 -0.82 26.44 3.65
CA PRO A 245 0.36 25.66 3.98
C PRO A 245 0.01 24.24 4.43
N ARG A 246 0.99 23.34 4.31
CA ARG A 246 0.81 21.94 4.67
C ARG A 246 0.49 21.77 6.15
N GLU A 247 1.14 22.55 6.99
CA GLU A 247 1.01 22.60 8.45
C GLU A 247 -0.37 23.05 8.93
N ASP A 248 -1.09 23.86 8.14
CA ASP A 248 -2.45 24.28 8.48
C ASP A 248 -3.50 23.25 8.07
N ALA A 249 -3.19 22.37 7.12
CA ALA A 249 -4.14 21.40 6.60
C ALA A 249 -4.51 20.31 7.64
N ILE A 250 -5.81 20.09 7.86
CA ILE A 250 -6.34 19.03 8.73
C ILE A 250 -5.83 17.66 8.28
N SER A 251 -5.77 17.41 6.97
CA SER A 251 -5.26 16.17 6.39
C SER A 251 -3.82 15.85 6.81
N HIS A 252 -2.98 16.88 6.94
CA HIS A 252 -1.61 16.72 7.39
C HIS A 252 -1.55 16.44 8.90
N ASN A 253 -2.25 17.23 9.71
CA ASN A 253 -2.27 17.07 11.16
C ASN A 253 -2.90 15.74 11.60
N ALA A 254 -3.99 15.31 10.95
CA ALA A 254 -4.55 13.96 11.15
C ALA A 254 -3.58 12.86 10.67
N GLY A 255 -2.84 13.13 9.59
CA GLY A 255 -1.77 12.26 9.10
C GLY A 255 -0.69 11.99 10.15
N ILE A 256 -0.26 13.02 10.89
CA ILE A 256 0.72 12.90 11.97
C ILE A 256 0.24 11.91 13.04
N LEU A 257 -1.01 11.99 13.47
CA LEU A 257 -1.56 11.04 14.45
C LEU A 257 -1.54 9.60 13.92
N THR A 258 -1.90 9.41 12.64
CA THR A 258 -1.91 8.08 12.04
C THR A 258 -0.51 7.50 11.84
N SER A 259 0.49 8.31 11.47
CA SER A 259 1.88 7.87 11.37
C SER A 259 2.48 7.52 12.74
N SER A 260 1.95 8.12 13.81
CA SER A 260 2.28 7.76 15.19
C SER A 260 1.60 6.49 15.70
N GLY A 261 0.84 5.78 14.86
CA GLY A 261 0.19 4.52 15.21
C GLY A 261 -1.21 4.65 15.82
N ILE A 262 -1.79 5.84 15.85
CA ILE A 262 -3.19 6.03 16.30
C ILE A 262 -4.14 5.56 15.20
N SER A 263 -5.04 4.63 15.53
CA SER A 263 -6.06 4.17 14.58
C SER A 263 -7.02 5.30 14.23
N LYS A 264 -7.37 5.44 12.95
CA LYS A 264 -8.29 6.48 12.46
C LYS A 264 -9.64 6.47 13.17
N SER A 265 -10.12 5.29 13.59
CA SER A 265 -11.38 5.14 14.32
C SER A 265 -11.37 5.77 15.73
N LYS A 266 -10.19 6.12 16.25
CA LYS A 266 -10.03 6.87 17.51
C LYS A 266 -9.83 8.37 17.29
N ILE A 267 -9.68 8.83 16.05
CA ILE A 267 -9.45 10.25 15.74
C ILE A 267 -10.78 10.90 15.37
N ILE A 268 -11.16 11.95 16.09
CA ILE A 268 -12.34 12.77 15.84
C ILE A 268 -11.86 14.09 15.24
N ILE A 269 -12.36 14.41 14.04
CA ILE A 269 -12.00 15.66 13.35
C ILE A 269 -12.95 16.77 13.81
N GLY A 270 -12.41 17.76 14.51
CA GLY A 270 -13.13 18.94 14.97
C GLY A 270 -13.19 20.01 13.88
N LEU A 271 -14.40 20.43 13.54
CA LEU A 271 -14.70 21.56 12.67
C LEU A 271 -15.29 22.72 13.48
N SER A 272 -15.34 23.90 12.88
CA SER A 272 -15.74 25.14 13.51
C SER A 272 -17.11 25.59 13.00
N ALA A 273 -18.05 25.85 13.91
CA ALA A 273 -19.28 26.60 13.59
C ALA A 273 -19.04 28.12 13.62
N TRP A 274 -17.94 28.55 14.26
CA TRP A 274 -17.52 29.94 14.32
C TRP A 274 -17.04 30.47 12.97
N THR A 275 -17.32 31.75 12.72
CA THR A 275 -16.74 32.52 11.63
C THR A 275 -15.48 33.24 12.11
N ARG A 276 -14.47 33.29 11.25
CA ARG A 276 -13.29 34.17 11.41
C ARG A 276 -13.37 35.38 10.53
N SER A 277 -12.84 36.51 11.01
CA SER A 277 -12.73 37.72 10.22
C SER A 277 -11.44 38.52 10.45
N TYR A 278 -10.98 39.19 9.40
CA TYR A 278 -9.76 39.99 9.36
C TYR A 278 -9.97 41.28 8.55
N TYR A 279 -9.33 42.37 8.98
CA TYR A 279 -9.31 43.62 8.22
C TYR A 279 -8.29 43.55 7.10
N ILE A 280 -8.71 43.74 5.85
CA ILE A 280 -7.80 43.75 4.69
C ILE A 280 -7.63 45.19 4.17
N PRO A 281 -6.41 45.76 4.24
CA PRO A 281 -6.18 47.16 3.91
C PRO A 281 -6.23 47.51 2.40
N ASN A 282 -6.23 46.51 1.50
CA ASN A 282 -6.17 46.72 0.06
C ASN A 282 -7.20 45.86 -0.71
N GLU A 283 -8.04 46.47 -1.56
CA GLU A 283 -9.15 45.79 -2.27
C GLU A 283 -8.68 44.87 -3.42
N ARG A 284 -7.40 44.97 -3.82
CA ARG A 284 -6.86 44.20 -4.95
C ARG A 284 -5.47 43.67 -4.64
N LYS A 285 -5.40 42.52 -3.97
CA LYS A 285 -4.42 41.43 -4.16
C LYS A 285 -4.64 40.37 -3.08
N THR A 286 -5.15 39.22 -3.53
CA THR A 286 -5.38 37.94 -2.83
C THR A 286 -6.39 37.96 -1.68
N THR A 287 -7.49 37.23 -1.86
CA THR A 287 -8.56 36.97 -0.88
C THR A 287 -8.43 35.57 -0.27
N ALA A 288 -7.22 35.03 -0.31
CA ALA A 288 -6.93 33.64 0.01
C ALA A 288 -6.39 33.51 1.43
N HIS A 289 -6.29 32.27 1.91
CA HIS A 289 -5.57 31.96 3.14
C HIS A 289 -4.16 32.57 3.11
N ASN A 290 -3.65 33.00 4.26
CA ASN A 290 -2.38 33.72 4.42
C ASN A 290 -2.26 35.10 3.73
N SER A 291 -3.37 35.69 3.27
CA SER A 291 -3.34 37.07 2.75
C SER A 291 -3.04 38.08 3.85
N LEU A 292 -2.29 39.14 3.53
CA LEU A 292 -1.94 40.19 4.49
C LEU A 292 -3.18 40.88 5.05
N ALA A 293 -3.26 40.96 6.37
CA ALA A 293 -4.31 41.60 7.13
C ALA A 293 -3.73 42.68 8.06
N ALA A 294 -4.50 43.73 8.32
CA ALA A 294 -4.18 44.76 9.32
C ALA A 294 -4.48 44.28 10.75
N GLY A 295 -5.08 43.09 10.90
CA GLY A 295 -5.44 42.47 12.17
C GLY A 295 -6.80 41.80 12.13
N PRO A 296 -7.23 41.18 13.25
CA PRO A 296 -8.55 40.59 13.38
C PRO A 296 -9.68 41.61 13.19
N GLY A 297 -10.81 41.16 12.63
CA GLY A 297 -12.01 41.97 12.44
C GLY A 297 -12.65 42.42 13.76
N LYS A 298 -13.71 43.24 13.68
CA LYS A 298 -14.47 43.64 14.87
C LYS A 298 -15.07 42.42 15.60
N ARG A 299 -15.05 42.47 16.93
CA ARG A 299 -15.77 41.51 17.79
C ARG A 299 -17.26 41.55 17.49
N GLY A 300 -17.89 40.37 17.47
CA GLY A 300 -19.35 40.25 17.32
C GLY A 300 -20.12 40.96 18.43
N ASN A 301 -21.23 41.60 18.05
CA ASN A 301 -22.08 42.37 18.97
C ASN A 301 -22.92 41.49 19.90
N ARG A 302 -23.09 40.20 19.61
CA ARG A 302 -23.88 39.27 20.43
C ARG A 302 -23.00 38.23 21.09
N THR A 303 -22.02 37.71 20.34
CA THR A 303 -21.18 36.63 20.82
C THR A 303 -20.16 37.11 21.85
N HIS A 304 -19.79 38.40 21.81
CA HIS A 304 -18.86 39.04 22.72
C HIS A 304 -17.68 38.12 23.09
N GLN A 305 -17.05 37.44 22.13
CA GLN A 305 -15.89 36.59 22.43
C GLN A 305 -14.59 37.38 22.28
N LEU A 306 -14.05 37.43 21.07
CA LEU A 306 -12.75 38.02 20.74
C LEU A 306 -12.89 38.80 19.43
N ASN A 307 -11.97 39.73 19.18
CA ASN A 307 -11.87 40.37 17.87
C ASN A 307 -11.68 39.30 16.80
N GLY A 308 -12.41 39.42 15.69
CA GLY A 308 -12.31 38.51 14.57
C GLY A 308 -13.14 37.22 14.68
N LYS A 309 -13.91 36.99 15.76
CA LYS A 309 -14.70 35.76 15.93
C LYS A 309 -16.19 36.08 16.05
N LEU A 310 -17.00 35.51 15.14
CA LEU A 310 -18.45 35.80 15.02
C LEU A 310 -19.27 34.51 14.88
N GLY A 311 -20.53 34.56 15.33
CA GLY A 311 -21.53 33.52 15.09
C GLY A 311 -22.10 33.60 13.67
N TYR A 312 -22.68 32.49 13.18
CA TYR A 312 -23.34 32.44 11.88
C TYR A 312 -24.54 33.41 11.80
N ASP A 313 -25.28 33.59 12.90
CA ASP A 313 -26.38 34.55 12.99
C ASP A 313 -25.94 36.02 12.87
N GLU A 314 -24.65 36.31 13.08
CA GLU A 314 -24.06 37.64 12.94
C GLU A 314 -23.55 37.92 11.53
N ILE A 315 -23.34 36.91 10.68
CA ILE A 315 -22.71 37.09 9.37
C ILE A 315 -23.59 36.71 8.18
N CYS A 316 -24.63 35.90 8.38
CA CYS A 316 -25.45 35.37 7.28
C CYS A 316 -26.26 36.43 6.50
N HIS A 317 -26.39 37.65 7.03
CA HIS A 317 -27.03 38.77 6.35
C HIS A 317 -26.04 39.67 5.60
N LEU A 318 -24.73 39.42 5.75
CA LEU A 318 -23.64 40.15 5.11
C LEU A 318 -23.10 39.44 3.86
N VAL A 319 -23.57 38.22 3.61
CA VAL A 319 -23.06 37.33 2.57
C VAL A 319 -24.15 37.01 1.55
N ASP A 320 -23.83 37.19 0.28
CA ASP A 320 -24.57 36.61 -0.84
C ASP A 320 -23.90 35.30 -1.26
N ASP A 321 -24.67 34.24 -1.50
CA ASP A 321 -24.14 32.92 -1.85
C ASP A 321 -23.36 32.98 -3.19
N ASP A 322 -23.69 33.93 -4.08
CA ASP A 322 -22.99 34.18 -5.35
C ASP A 322 -21.63 34.91 -5.18
N GLU A 323 -21.38 35.51 -4.02
CA GLU A 323 -20.14 36.25 -3.71
C GLU A 323 -19.12 35.42 -2.92
N LEU A 324 -19.40 34.12 -2.71
CA LEU A 324 -18.51 33.22 -1.99
C LEU A 324 -17.24 32.89 -2.80
N ILE A 325 -16.10 33.07 -2.14
CA ILE A 325 -14.78 32.72 -2.65
C ILE A 325 -14.37 31.37 -2.06
N VAL A 326 -14.17 30.38 -2.93
CA VAL A 326 -13.91 28.99 -2.55
C VAL A 326 -12.54 28.55 -3.05
N ASP A 327 -11.63 28.25 -2.14
CA ASP A 327 -10.45 27.46 -2.47
C ASP A 327 -10.87 26.00 -2.59
N ARG A 328 -11.04 25.53 -3.84
CA ARG A 328 -11.47 24.17 -4.13
C ARG A 328 -10.47 23.13 -3.64
N SER A 329 -9.18 23.44 -3.50
CA SER A 329 -8.20 22.45 -3.05
C SER A 329 -8.36 22.19 -1.55
N SER A 330 -8.36 23.26 -0.75
CA SER A 330 -8.45 23.18 0.72
C SER A 330 -9.88 23.09 1.25
N SER A 331 -10.89 23.39 0.42
CA SER A 331 -12.31 23.55 0.81
C SER A 331 -12.56 24.68 1.81
N VAL A 332 -11.68 25.69 1.86
CA VAL A 332 -11.91 26.94 2.60
C VAL A 332 -12.89 27.80 1.83
N VAL A 333 -13.90 28.31 2.53
CA VAL A 333 -14.86 29.29 1.99
C VAL A 333 -14.66 30.62 2.70
N SER A 334 -14.71 31.69 1.93
CA SER A 334 -14.58 33.05 2.42
C SER A 334 -15.41 34.04 1.61
N PHE A 335 -15.61 35.24 2.14
CA PHE A 335 -16.19 36.39 1.42
C PHE A 335 -15.65 37.70 1.98
N ILE A 336 -15.89 38.81 1.29
CA ILE A 336 -15.47 40.15 1.74
C ILE A 336 -16.67 41.07 1.83
N ASN A 337 -16.81 41.77 2.95
CA ASN A 337 -17.80 42.81 3.15
C ASN A 337 -17.13 44.01 3.86
N ASP A 338 -17.26 45.22 3.33
CA ASP A 338 -16.71 46.46 3.89
C ASP A 338 -15.24 46.35 4.37
N LYS A 339 -14.35 45.87 3.49
CA LYS A 339 -12.90 45.65 3.74
C LYS A 339 -12.58 44.64 4.84
N THR A 340 -13.57 43.86 5.26
CA THR A 340 -13.42 42.77 6.20
C THR A 340 -13.57 41.46 5.44
N TRP A 341 -12.56 40.59 5.55
CA TRP A 341 -12.60 39.24 5.00
C TRP A 341 -13.14 38.30 6.06
N TYR A 342 -14.01 37.37 5.66
CA TYR A 342 -14.68 36.41 6.54
C TYR A 342 -14.44 35.00 6.03
N SER A 343 -14.26 34.03 6.93
CA SER A 343 -14.24 32.59 6.59
C SER A 343 -15.12 31.80 7.54
N PHE A 344 -15.97 30.94 6.97
CA PHE A 344 -16.97 30.16 7.69
C PHE A 344 -17.30 28.85 6.96
N ASN A 345 -18.13 28.00 7.57
CA ASN A 345 -18.61 26.75 6.99
C ASN A 345 -20.09 26.93 6.57
N PRO A 346 -20.38 27.28 5.30
CA PRO A 346 -21.74 27.55 4.87
C PRO A 346 -22.62 26.29 4.86
N PRO A 347 -23.73 26.26 5.62
CA PRO A 347 -24.67 25.13 5.60
C PRO A 347 -25.36 25.08 4.23
N GLY A 348 -25.30 23.94 3.55
CA GLY A 348 -25.86 23.76 2.19
C GLY A 348 -24.83 23.81 1.07
N HIS A 349 -23.61 24.26 1.32
CA HIS A 349 -22.61 24.48 0.29
C HIS A 349 -21.69 23.26 0.07
N GLU A 350 -21.28 23.02 -1.18
CA GLU A 350 -20.48 21.84 -1.58
C GLU A 350 -19.13 21.72 -0.86
N ALA A 351 -18.48 22.86 -0.58
CA ALA A 351 -17.20 22.88 0.13
C ALA A 351 -17.33 22.32 1.56
N PHE A 352 -18.43 22.60 2.25
CA PHE A 352 -18.67 22.04 3.58
C PHE A 352 -19.05 20.57 3.50
N LEU A 353 -19.87 20.17 2.52
CA LEU A 353 -20.16 18.76 2.23
C LEU A 353 -18.87 17.96 1.98
N ARG A 354 -17.92 18.53 1.24
CA ARG A 354 -16.63 17.91 0.97
C ARG A 354 -15.81 17.68 2.24
N LYS A 355 -15.87 18.58 3.23
CA LYS A 355 -15.27 18.35 4.56
C LYS A 355 -15.87 17.10 5.20
N LEU A 356 -17.19 17.02 5.26
CA LEU A 356 -17.90 15.89 5.88
C LEU A 356 -17.65 14.56 5.15
N ASN A 357 -17.70 14.59 3.81
CA ASN A 357 -17.38 13.42 2.98
C ASN A 357 -15.95 12.99 3.18
N TRP A 358 -14.99 13.91 3.21
CA TRP A 358 -13.58 13.56 3.46
C TRP A 358 -13.39 12.87 4.80
N ILE A 359 -14.04 13.37 5.86
CA ILE A 359 -13.97 12.74 7.19
C ILE A 359 -14.56 11.32 7.15
N SER A 360 -15.72 11.17 6.50
CA SER A 360 -16.41 9.88 6.33
C SER A 360 -15.62 8.88 5.47
N ASP A 361 -15.13 9.33 4.31
CA ASP A 361 -14.37 8.55 3.34
C ASP A 361 -13.03 8.05 3.91
N ASN A 362 -12.48 8.79 4.88
CA ASN A 362 -11.25 8.42 5.57
C ASN A 362 -11.46 7.56 6.82
N GLU A 363 -12.70 7.18 7.15
CA GLU A 363 -13.03 6.26 8.25
C GLU A 363 -12.58 6.78 9.62
N PHE A 364 -12.65 8.10 9.83
CA PHE A 364 -12.36 8.70 11.13
C PHE A 364 -13.45 8.35 12.16
N GLY A 365 -13.06 8.33 13.44
CA GLY A 365 -13.93 7.97 14.58
C GLY A 365 -15.13 8.89 14.80
N GLY A 366 -15.13 10.06 14.18
CA GLY A 366 -16.25 10.98 14.24
C GLY A 366 -15.92 12.37 13.70
N VAL A 367 -16.93 13.22 13.71
CA VAL A 367 -16.81 14.66 13.50
C VAL A 367 -17.19 15.39 14.77
N GLY A 368 -16.50 16.48 15.06
CA GLY A 368 -16.88 17.44 16.08
C GLY A 368 -17.26 18.77 15.47
N LEU A 369 -18.17 19.49 16.10
CA LEU A 369 -18.49 20.86 15.71
C LEU A 369 -18.46 21.78 16.93
N PHE A 370 -17.47 22.66 16.97
CA PHE A 370 -17.29 23.63 18.03
C PHE A 370 -17.77 25.02 17.58
N SER A 371 -18.80 25.63 18.16
CA SER A 371 -19.72 25.12 19.20
C SER A 371 -21.17 25.51 18.87
N LEU A 372 -22.15 24.94 19.58
CA LEU A 372 -23.59 25.21 19.37
C LEU A 372 -23.95 26.69 19.49
N PHE A 373 -23.21 27.43 20.31
CA PHE A 373 -23.42 28.86 20.51
C PHE A 373 -23.11 29.70 19.27
N ALA A 374 -22.23 29.22 18.38
CA ALA A 374 -21.85 29.91 17.16
C ALA A 374 -22.86 29.75 16.02
N ASP A 375 -23.85 28.88 16.18
CA ASP A 375 -24.86 28.58 15.17
C ASP A 375 -26.11 29.46 15.33
N ASP A 376 -26.97 29.49 14.33
CA ASP A 376 -28.19 30.31 14.35
C ASP A 376 -29.30 29.66 15.18
N LYS A 377 -29.25 29.85 16.50
CA LYS A 377 -30.24 29.32 17.44
C LYS A 377 -31.62 30.00 17.36
N TYR A 378 -31.72 31.18 16.77
CA TYR A 378 -32.99 31.93 16.70
C TYR A 378 -33.57 31.99 15.29
N SER A 379 -33.00 31.24 14.34
CA SER A 379 -33.39 31.24 12.93
C SER A 379 -33.38 32.64 12.28
N LYS A 380 -32.46 33.52 12.68
CA LYS A 380 -32.28 34.86 12.08
C LYS A 380 -31.90 34.82 10.61
N CYS A 381 -31.15 33.80 10.22
CA CYS A 381 -30.73 33.54 8.85
C CYS A 381 -31.83 32.88 8.00
N ARG A 382 -33.05 32.71 8.54
CA ARG A 382 -34.21 32.10 7.86
C ARG A 382 -33.97 30.68 7.32
N ARG A 383 -33.02 29.94 7.92
CA ARG A 383 -32.71 28.52 7.60
C ARG A 383 -33.10 27.54 8.73
N GLY A 384 -34.01 27.96 9.62
CA GLY A 384 -34.37 27.22 10.83
C GLY A 384 -33.32 27.34 11.93
N THR A 385 -33.56 26.73 13.09
CA THR A 385 -32.60 26.73 14.21
C THR A 385 -31.45 25.76 13.98
N PHE A 386 -30.24 26.13 14.38
CA PHE A 386 -29.01 25.32 14.27
C PHE A 386 -28.72 24.76 12.86
N PRO A 387 -28.74 25.59 11.81
CA PRO A 387 -28.57 25.12 10.44
C PRO A 387 -27.22 24.42 10.20
N ILE A 388 -26.13 24.83 10.83
CA ILE A 388 -24.81 24.19 10.64
C ILE A 388 -24.80 22.80 11.29
N HIS A 389 -25.29 22.67 12.53
CA HIS A 389 -25.31 21.37 13.22
C HIS A 389 -26.27 20.37 12.56
N LYS A 390 -27.46 20.84 12.13
CA LYS A 390 -28.40 20.01 11.35
C LYS A 390 -27.79 19.60 10.02
N TYR A 391 -27.07 20.50 9.35
CA TYR A 391 -26.38 20.16 8.11
C TYR A 391 -25.32 19.08 8.32
N VAL A 392 -24.51 19.18 9.38
CA VAL A 392 -23.51 18.14 9.70
C VAL A 392 -24.18 16.80 9.92
N GLY A 393 -25.15 16.67 10.82
CA GLY A 393 -25.70 15.34 11.08
C GLY A 393 -26.62 14.78 10.00
N ASN A 394 -27.17 15.62 9.12
CA ASN A 394 -27.89 15.14 7.93
C ASN A 394 -26.95 14.58 6.86
N ASN A 395 -25.73 15.10 6.75
CA ASN A 395 -24.79 14.78 5.67
C ASN A 395 -23.62 13.91 6.09
N PHE A 396 -23.22 13.96 7.35
CA PHE A 396 -22.16 13.13 7.90
C PHE A 396 -22.68 11.71 8.16
N LYS A 397 -22.20 10.76 7.38
CA LYS A 397 -22.53 9.34 7.54
C LYS A 397 -21.27 8.58 7.90
N CYS A 398 -21.32 7.81 8.98
CA CYS A 398 -20.23 6.92 9.32
C CYS A 398 -20.18 5.79 8.28
N ARG A 399 -19.04 5.63 7.60
CA ARG A 399 -18.75 4.37 6.91
C ARG A 399 -18.16 3.43 7.96
N ALA A 400 -18.72 2.23 8.10
CA ALA A 400 -18.04 1.17 8.83
C ALA A 400 -16.64 1.05 8.24
N PRO A 401 -15.57 0.97 9.05
CA PRO A 401 -14.24 0.71 8.52
C PRO A 401 -14.37 -0.53 7.66
N LYS A 402 -14.24 -0.37 6.34
CA LYS A 402 -14.07 -1.54 5.50
C LYS A 402 -12.75 -2.08 5.99
N GLU A 403 -12.73 -3.30 6.55
CA GLU A 403 -11.45 -3.97 6.77
C GLU A 403 -10.67 -3.81 5.47
N LYS A 404 -9.60 -3.00 5.50
CA LYS A 404 -8.81 -2.77 4.30
C LYS A 404 -8.14 -4.09 4.04
N ARG A 405 -8.75 -4.85 3.13
CA ARG A 405 -8.18 -6.12 2.73
C ARG A 405 -6.87 -5.85 1.99
N GLY A 406 -5.99 -6.85 1.95
CA GLY A 406 -4.68 -6.74 1.30
C GLY A 406 -4.79 -6.09 -0.09
N ASN A 407 -3.83 -5.23 -0.45
CA ASN A 407 -3.87 -4.54 -1.74
C ASN A 407 -3.67 -5.55 -2.89
N ALA A 408 -4.67 -5.70 -3.76
CA ALA A 408 -4.61 -6.57 -4.95
C ALA A 408 -3.54 -6.13 -5.96
N VAL A 409 -3.05 -4.89 -5.89
CA VAL A 409 -1.95 -4.38 -6.74
C VAL A 409 -0.61 -5.05 -6.42
N CYS A 410 -0.45 -5.67 -5.25
CA CYS A 410 0.76 -6.43 -4.90
C CYS A 410 0.39 -7.69 -4.10
N THR A 411 -0.04 -8.72 -4.81
CA THR A 411 -0.46 -10.01 -4.26
C THR A 411 0.72 -10.79 -3.69
N ARG A 412 0.83 -10.82 -2.36
CA ARG A 412 1.72 -11.69 -1.57
C ARG A 412 0.91 -12.74 -0.83
N MET A 413 1.11 -14.01 -1.16
CA MET A 413 0.39 -15.13 -0.56
C MET A 413 1.31 -15.89 0.39
N CYS A 414 0.89 -16.06 1.64
CA CYS A 414 1.67 -16.73 2.66
C CYS A 414 0.96 -18.01 3.09
N GLY A 415 1.57 -19.16 2.76
CA GLY A 415 1.03 -20.47 3.09
C GLY A 415 1.51 -20.98 4.44
N PHE A 416 0.60 -21.51 5.24
CA PHE A 416 0.89 -22.16 6.52
C PHE A 416 0.33 -23.57 6.50
N ASP A 417 1.18 -24.57 6.75
CA ASP A 417 0.73 -25.93 7.02
C ASP A 417 0.47 -26.07 8.53
N VAL A 418 -0.81 -26.18 8.89
CA VAL A 418 -1.24 -26.15 10.30
C VAL A 418 -1.00 -27.48 11.02
N GLU A 419 -0.76 -28.57 10.28
CA GLU A 419 -0.47 -29.88 10.85
C GLU A 419 0.99 -30.00 11.30
N ASP A 420 1.90 -29.25 10.67
CA ASP A 420 3.34 -29.32 10.92
C ASP A 420 3.83 -28.21 11.87
N SER A 421 2.94 -27.35 12.37
CA SER A 421 3.31 -26.15 13.16
C SER A 421 2.65 -26.09 14.54
N TYR A 422 3.42 -25.62 15.53
CA TYR A 422 2.89 -25.22 16.84
C TYR A 422 2.24 -23.83 16.71
N GLU A 423 0.99 -23.72 17.15
CA GLU A 423 0.12 -22.51 17.23
C GLU A 423 0.69 -21.19 16.69
N PHE A 424 0.15 -20.71 15.56
CA PHE A 424 0.58 -19.47 14.92
C PHE A 424 0.28 -18.22 15.78
N ASN A 425 1.33 -17.49 16.17
CA ASN A 425 1.19 -16.30 17.00
C ASN A 425 0.99 -15.02 16.17
N TYR A 426 -0.28 -14.62 15.99
CA TYR A 426 -0.64 -13.38 15.30
C TYR A 426 -0.13 -12.09 15.97
N LYS A 427 0.38 -12.13 17.22
CA LYS A 427 0.89 -10.93 17.91
C LYS A 427 2.27 -10.49 17.41
N THR A 428 3.08 -11.42 16.91
CA THR A 428 4.43 -11.13 16.38
C THR A 428 4.42 -10.93 14.87
N PHE A 429 3.30 -11.24 14.22
CA PHE A 429 3.16 -11.18 12.77
C PHE A 429 2.67 -9.81 12.31
N ARG A 430 3.32 -9.23 11.29
CA ARG A 430 2.88 -7.94 10.73
C ARG A 430 1.85 -8.15 9.61
N PRO A 431 0.64 -7.56 9.74
CA PRO A 431 -0.45 -7.74 8.78
C PRO A 431 -0.13 -7.37 7.33
N ASN A 432 0.73 -6.38 7.13
CA ASN A 432 1.10 -5.89 5.80
C ASN A 432 2.12 -6.79 5.05
N TRP A 433 2.71 -7.78 5.71
CA TRP A 433 3.65 -8.72 5.05
C TRP A 433 2.96 -9.57 3.99
N CYS A 434 1.72 -9.99 4.25
CA CYS A 434 0.97 -10.86 3.36
C CYS A 434 -0.34 -10.17 2.97
N SER A 435 -0.70 -10.24 1.69
CA SER A 435 -2.01 -9.81 1.22
C SER A 435 -3.06 -10.92 1.40
N HIS A 436 -2.62 -12.18 1.32
CA HIS A 436 -3.43 -13.38 1.49
C HIS A 436 -2.70 -14.35 2.43
N ILE A 437 -3.45 -15.01 3.30
CA ILE A 437 -2.96 -16.10 4.16
C ILE A 437 -3.68 -17.37 3.72
N ILE A 438 -2.90 -18.39 3.32
CA ILE A 438 -3.42 -19.69 2.90
C ILE A 438 -3.19 -20.69 4.03
N LEU A 439 -4.25 -21.17 4.67
CA LEU A 439 -4.17 -22.21 5.69
C LEU A 439 -4.38 -23.58 5.05
N SER A 440 -3.36 -24.45 5.14
CA SER A 440 -3.34 -25.79 4.57
C SER A 440 -3.42 -26.85 5.69
N THR A 441 -4.18 -27.94 5.56
CA THR A 441 -5.14 -28.25 4.48
C THR A 441 -6.40 -28.93 5.02
N ALA A 442 -7.54 -28.65 4.38
CA ALA A 442 -8.70 -29.52 4.44
C ALA A 442 -8.51 -30.70 3.47
N ASN A 443 -9.05 -31.87 3.80
CA ASN A 443 -8.95 -33.08 2.99
C ASN A 443 -10.30 -33.49 2.40
N VAL A 444 -10.30 -34.05 1.19
CA VAL A 444 -11.50 -34.64 0.58
C VAL A 444 -11.69 -36.08 1.04
N GLU A 445 -12.93 -36.47 1.34
CA GLU A 445 -13.29 -37.80 1.83
C GLU A 445 -14.39 -38.48 1.00
N GLY A 446 -14.27 -39.78 0.79
CA GLY A 446 -15.33 -40.63 0.22
C GLY A 446 -15.90 -40.11 -1.09
N THR A 447 -17.22 -39.91 -1.13
CA THR A 447 -17.99 -39.41 -2.28
C THR A 447 -18.27 -37.92 -2.21
N GLY A 448 -17.34 -37.11 -1.70
CA GLY A 448 -17.46 -35.64 -1.66
C GLY A 448 -17.60 -35.02 -0.27
N GLY A 449 -17.18 -35.70 0.79
CA GLY A 449 -17.03 -35.13 2.13
C GLY A 449 -15.78 -34.25 2.26
N LEU A 450 -15.74 -33.42 3.30
CA LEU A 450 -14.57 -32.64 3.71
C LEU A 450 -14.17 -32.98 5.15
N ALA A 451 -12.95 -33.45 5.33
CA ALA A 451 -12.32 -33.58 6.65
C ALA A 451 -11.56 -32.31 7.00
N ILE A 452 -11.98 -31.68 8.10
CA ILE A 452 -11.35 -30.48 8.65
C ILE A 452 -10.71 -30.85 9.99
N SER A 453 -9.38 -30.76 10.06
CA SER A 453 -8.65 -31.08 11.28
C SER A 453 -8.95 -30.08 12.42
N PRO A 454 -8.78 -30.49 13.68
CA PRO A 454 -8.88 -29.57 14.82
C PRO A 454 -7.88 -28.40 14.73
N ALA A 455 -6.68 -28.65 14.20
CA ALA A 455 -5.64 -27.64 14.01
C ALA A 455 -6.11 -26.55 13.03
N LEU A 456 -6.66 -26.95 11.88
CA LEU A 456 -7.20 -26.02 10.89
C LEU A 456 -8.37 -25.20 11.44
N LYS A 457 -9.32 -25.84 12.15
CA LYS A 457 -10.43 -25.13 12.84
C LYS A 457 -9.92 -24.14 13.87
N SER A 458 -8.83 -24.44 14.58
CA SER A 458 -8.23 -23.53 15.55
C SER A 458 -7.55 -22.34 14.85
N ALA A 459 -6.82 -22.59 13.78
CA ALA A 459 -6.11 -21.56 13.03
C ALA A 459 -7.07 -20.56 12.37
N VAL A 460 -8.16 -21.02 11.76
CA VAL A 460 -9.20 -20.15 11.18
C VAL A 460 -9.88 -19.28 12.24
N ARG A 461 -10.26 -19.88 13.39
CA ARG A 461 -10.83 -19.11 14.51
C ARG A 461 -9.86 -18.05 15.04
N SER A 462 -8.58 -18.38 15.10
CA SER A 462 -7.54 -17.46 15.57
C SER A 462 -7.32 -16.31 14.58
N PHE A 463 -7.34 -16.59 13.27
CA PHE A 463 -7.31 -15.58 12.22
C PHE A 463 -8.49 -14.62 12.33
N ASN A 464 -9.72 -15.15 12.46
CA ASN A 464 -10.92 -14.31 12.47
C ASN A 464 -10.93 -13.36 13.67
N ARG A 465 -10.38 -13.77 14.81
CA ARG A 465 -10.26 -12.93 16.03
C ARG A 465 -9.14 -11.90 15.97
N TRP A 466 -8.23 -11.99 15.00
CA TRP A 466 -7.10 -11.08 14.88
C TRP A 466 -7.57 -9.69 14.42
N LYS A 467 -7.36 -8.68 15.26
CA LYS A 467 -7.74 -7.28 15.00
C LYS A 467 -6.56 -6.50 14.44
N THR A 468 -6.70 -6.00 13.21
CA THR A 468 -5.67 -5.22 12.51
C THR A 468 -6.29 -4.24 11.51
N ASP A 469 -5.64 -3.10 11.27
CA ASP A 469 -6.05 -2.08 10.30
C ASP A 469 -6.02 -2.58 8.83
N GLN A 470 -5.13 -3.52 8.50
CA GLN A 470 -5.06 -4.13 7.16
C GLN A 470 -5.04 -5.66 7.27
N LYS A 471 -6.21 -6.28 7.26
CA LYS A 471 -6.35 -7.74 7.40
C LYS A 471 -6.10 -8.44 6.06
N PRO A 472 -5.23 -9.45 6.00
CA PRO A 472 -5.08 -10.26 4.80
C PRO A 472 -6.40 -10.95 4.41
N TYR A 473 -6.51 -11.43 3.17
CA TYR A 473 -7.57 -12.36 2.78
C TYR A 473 -7.26 -13.76 3.32
N LEU A 474 -8.23 -14.39 3.97
CA LEU A 474 -8.13 -15.76 4.45
C LEU A 474 -8.53 -16.74 3.34
N ILE A 475 -7.61 -17.61 2.99
CA ILE A 475 -7.80 -18.69 2.03
C ILE A 475 -7.61 -20.03 2.74
N VAL A 476 -8.46 -21.00 2.45
CA VAL A 476 -8.26 -22.38 2.92
C VAL A 476 -7.91 -23.28 1.75
N SER A 477 -6.79 -24.00 1.87
CA SER A 477 -6.34 -24.99 0.89
C SER A 477 -7.07 -26.32 1.09
N ILE A 478 -7.52 -26.91 -0.02
CA ILE A 478 -8.24 -28.17 -0.08
C ILE A 478 -7.45 -29.16 -0.93
N GLY A 479 -7.17 -30.32 -0.34
CA GLY A 479 -6.64 -31.50 -1.01
C GLY A 479 -5.13 -31.56 -1.23
N LYS A 480 -4.36 -30.67 -0.60
CA LYS A 480 -2.88 -30.63 -0.68
C LYS A 480 -2.22 -31.98 -0.34
N ARG A 481 -2.84 -32.73 0.57
CA ARG A 481 -2.40 -34.03 1.09
C ARG A 481 -3.24 -35.22 0.59
N ASP A 482 -4.08 -35.04 -0.44
CA ASP A 482 -4.93 -36.11 -0.97
C ASP A 482 -4.36 -36.79 -2.21
N THR A 483 -4.57 -38.10 -2.31
CA THR A 483 -4.09 -38.95 -3.41
C THR A 483 -4.97 -38.81 -4.66
N ASN A 484 -4.46 -39.29 -5.81
CA ASN A 484 -5.23 -39.30 -7.06
C ASN A 484 -6.56 -40.07 -6.93
N ASP A 485 -6.60 -41.16 -6.16
CA ASP A 485 -7.82 -41.94 -5.94
C ASP A 485 -8.89 -41.15 -5.18
N ARG A 486 -8.50 -40.41 -4.13
CA ARG A 486 -9.44 -39.58 -3.36
C ARG A 486 -10.04 -38.48 -4.21
N TRP A 487 -9.21 -37.78 -4.97
CA TRP A 487 -9.68 -36.78 -5.93
C TRP A 487 -10.62 -37.39 -6.96
N ARG A 488 -10.22 -38.50 -7.59
CA ARG A 488 -11.02 -39.22 -8.60
C ARG A 488 -12.39 -39.66 -8.06
N MET A 489 -12.45 -40.21 -6.85
CA MET A 489 -13.72 -40.61 -6.22
C MET A 489 -14.64 -39.41 -5.94
N SER A 490 -14.04 -38.27 -5.55
CA SER A 490 -14.79 -37.08 -5.16
C SER A 490 -15.34 -36.30 -6.37
N ILE A 491 -14.62 -36.25 -7.49
CA ILE A 491 -15.02 -35.44 -8.67
C ILE A 491 -15.53 -36.28 -9.86
N GLY A 492 -15.30 -37.60 -9.83
CA GLY A 492 -15.47 -38.50 -10.98
C GLY A 492 -16.92 -38.74 -11.42
N ASN A 493 -17.90 -38.50 -10.53
CA ASN A 493 -19.32 -38.53 -10.92
C ASN A 493 -20.03 -37.22 -10.49
N PRO A 494 -21.12 -36.82 -11.17
CA PRO A 494 -21.81 -35.55 -10.89
C PRO A 494 -22.36 -35.42 -9.48
N HIS A 495 -22.82 -36.51 -8.86
CA HIS A 495 -23.41 -36.48 -7.52
C HIS A 495 -22.34 -36.20 -6.46
N SER A 496 -21.23 -36.96 -6.48
CA SER A 496 -20.10 -36.73 -5.56
C SER A 496 -19.51 -35.34 -5.71
N ARG A 497 -19.38 -34.87 -6.96
CA ARG A 497 -18.83 -33.55 -7.27
C ARG A 497 -19.72 -32.43 -6.74
N SER A 498 -21.04 -32.55 -6.94
CA SER A 498 -22.01 -31.59 -6.39
C SER A 498 -22.00 -31.58 -4.86
N LEU A 499 -21.84 -32.76 -4.22
CA LEU A 499 -21.75 -32.86 -2.76
C LEU A 499 -20.48 -32.19 -2.23
N LEU A 500 -19.33 -32.42 -2.89
CA LEU A 500 -18.07 -31.75 -2.54
C LEU A 500 -18.21 -30.22 -2.64
N ILE A 501 -18.73 -29.71 -3.75
CA ILE A 501 -18.93 -28.27 -3.95
C ILE A 501 -19.87 -27.70 -2.87
N HIS A 502 -20.94 -28.42 -2.51
CA HIS A 502 -21.83 -28.02 -1.44
C HIS A 502 -21.09 -27.91 -0.10
N ASN A 503 -20.30 -28.93 0.26
CA ASN A 503 -19.55 -28.97 1.51
C ASN A 503 -18.47 -27.87 1.57
N ILE A 504 -17.77 -27.60 0.46
CA ILE A 504 -16.81 -26.48 0.35
C ILE A 504 -17.52 -25.15 0.64
N LYS A 505 -18.68 -24.93 0.01
CA LYS A 505 -19.46 -23.71 0.19
C LYS A 505 -19.92 -23.52 1.64
N GLN A 506 -20.48 -24.58 2.24
CA GLN A 506 -20.94 -24.53 3.64
C GLN A 506 -19.78 -24.19 4.58
N PHE A 507 -18.66 -24.89 4.43
CA PHE A 507 -17.46 -24.64 5.24
C PHE A 507 -16.97 -23.19 5.11
N ALA A 508 -16.87 -22.66 3.88
CA ALA A 508 -16.39 -21.30 3.65
C ALA A 508 -17.30 -20.24 4.28
N MET A 509 -18.63 -20.42 4.17
CA MET A 509 -19.62 -19.51 4.75
C MET A 509 -19.64 -19.55 6.28
N GLU A 510 -19.61 -20.73 6.88
CA GLU A 510 -19.64 -20.90 8.35
C GLU A 510 -18.40 -20.34 9.03
N ASN A 511 -17.27 -20.28 8.33
CA ASN A 511 -15.97 -19.91 8.88
C ASN A 511 -15.46 -18.55 8.39
N ASP A 512 -16.29 -17.76 7.70
CA ASP A 512 -15.96 -16.42 7.20
C ASP A 512 -14.65 -16.39 6.39
N VAL A 513 -14.52 -17.33 5.45
CA VAL A 513 -13.34 -17.50 4.60
C VAL A 513 -13.51 -16.69 3.31
N ASP A 514 -12.47 -15.96 2.89
CA ASP A 514 -12.51 -15.10 1.69
C ASP A 514 -12.29 -15.87 0.38
N GLY A 515 -11.66 -17.04 0.44
CA GLY A 515 -11.37 -17.86 -0.72
C GLY A 515 -10.96 -19.30 -0.45
N ILE A 516 -10.88 -20.08 -1.53
CA ILE A 516 -10.50 -21.48 -1.52
C ILE A 516 -9.31 -21.70 -2.44
N ASP A 517 -8.32 -22.45 -1.98
CA ASP A 517 -7.23 -22.96 -2.81
C ASP A 517 -7.46 -24.45 -3.12
N ILE A 518 -7.46 -24.82 -4.40
CA ILE A 518 -7.58 -26.20 -4.87
C ILE A 518 -6.17 -26.71 -5.18
N ALA A 519 -5.64 -27.53 -4.27
CA ALA A 519 -4.25 -27.97 -4.30
C ALA A 519 -4.15 -29.48 -4.57
N TRP A 520 -4.16 -29.92 -5.83
CA TRP A 520 -3.89 -31.32 -6.18
C TRP A 520 -2.37 -31.56 -6.33
N THR A 521 -1.65 -31.51 -5.21
CA THR A 521 -0.19 -31.36 -5.18
C THR A 521 0.59 -32.51 -4.56
N LEU A 522 -0.07 -33.51 -3.96
CA LEU A 522 0.62 -34.64 -3.32
C LEU A 522 1.33 -35.53 -4.35
N ASN A 523 0.65 -35.85 -5.44
CA ASN A 523 1.16 -36.69 -6.52
C ASN A 523 1.01 -35.99 -7.87
N LYS A 524 1.82 -36.40 -8.85
CA LYS A 524 1.55 -36.09 -10.25
C LYS A 524 0.16 -36.62 -10.62
N ILE A 525 -0.66 -35.81 -11.28
CA ILE A 525 -1.94 -36.28 -11.84
C ILE A 525 -1.61 -37.31 -12.92
N ASP A 526 -1.92 -38.58 -12.64
CA ASP A 526 -1.66 -39.68 -13.56
C ASP A 526 -2.61 -39.66 -14.77
N SER A 527 -2.32 -40.52 -15.75
CA SER A 527 -3.12 -40.67 -16.96
C SER A 527 -4.46 -41.38 -16.74
N ALA A 528 -4.63 -42.10 -15.63
CA ALA A 528 -5.86 -42.83 -15.31
C ALA A 528 -6.99 -41.90 -14.84
N VAL A 529 -6.66 -40.68 -14.41
CA VAL A 529 -7.63 -39.61 -14.15
C VAL A 529 -8.19 -39.06 -15.47
N ASP A 530 -9.51 -39.07 -15.67
CA ASP A 530 -10.11 -38.26 -16.75
C ASP A 530 -10.12 -36.79 -16.33
N ILE A 531 -9.28 -35.98 -16.97
CA ILE A 531 -9.13 -34.57 -16.63
C ILE A 531 -10.41 -33.75 -16.84
N ARG A 532 -11.34 -34.22 -17.67
CA ARG A 532 -12.64 -33.56 -17.87
C ARG A 532 -13.40 -33.42 -16.54
N PHE A 533 -13.20 -34.36 -15.62
CA PHE A 533 -13.82 -34.30 -14.29
C PHE A 533 -13.29 -33.12 -13.47
N PHE A 534 -12.00 -32.84 -13.53
CA PHE A 534 -11.40 -31.68 -12.86
C PHE A 534 -11.87 -30.36 -13.50
N ASN A 535 -11.94 -30.29 -14.83
CA ASN A 535 -12.45 -29.12 -15.52
C ASN A 535 -13.92 -28.83 -15.18
N ASN A 536 -14.77 -29.87 -15.13
CA ASN A 536 -16.16 -29.74 -14.74
C ASN A 536 -16.29 -29.31 -13.28
N PHE A 537 -15.47 -29.86 -12.39
CA PHE A 537 -15.41 -29.45 -10.99
C PHE A 537 -15.09 -27.95 -10.84
N LEU A 538 -14.05 -27.44 -11.49
CA LEU A 538 -13.70 -26.03 -11.41
C LEU A 538 -14.79 -25.11 -11.97
N LYS A 539 -15.45 -25.50 -13.07
CA LYS A 539 -16.56 -24.73 -13.66
C LYS A 539 -17.77 -24.69 -12.73
N GLU A 540 -18.18 -25.85 -12.20
CA GLU A 540 -19.31 -25.96 -11.28
C GLU A 540 -19.01 -25.24 -9.95
N LEU A 541 -17.78 -25.33 -9.45
CA LEU A 541 -17.33 -24.63 -8.24
C LEU A 541 -17.41 -23.11 -8.43
N ARG A 542 -16.85 -22.57 -9.52
CA ARG A 542 -16.93 -21.14 -9.84
C ARG A 542 -18.37 -20.66 -9.97
N ASN A 543 -19.24 -21.44 -10.64
CA ASN A 543 -20.66 -21.11 -10.76
C ASN A 543 -21.38 -21.04 -9.40
N LYS A 544 -20.99 -21.90 -8.43
CA LYS A 544 -21.58 -21.91 -7.08
C LYS A 544 -20.97 -20.88 -6.13
N LEU A 545 -19.76 -20.39 -6.44
CA LEU A 545 -18.99 -19.42 -5.65
C LEU A 545 -18.54 -18.23 -6.53
N PRO A 546 -19.47 -17.43 -7.09
CA PRO A 546 -19.14 -16.40 -8.08
C PRO A 546 -18.31 -15.24 -7.54
N HIS A 547 -18.41 -14.93 -6.24
CA HIS A 547 -17.75 -13.79 -5.59
C HIS A 547 -16.60 -14.19 -4.67
N MET A 548 -16.27 -15.49 -4.58
CA MET A 548 -15.22 -16.01 -3.71
C MET A 548 -13.92 -16.15 -4.51
N LEU A 549 -12.78 -15.87 -3.87
CA LEU A 549 -11.48 -16.11 -4.50
C LEU A 549 -11.27 -17.62 -4.69
N ILE A 550 -10.92 -18.05 -5.91
CA ILE A 550 -10.49 -19.43 -6.18
C ILE A 550 -9.07 -19.40 -6.69
N ILE A 551 -8.20 -20.06 -5.94
CA ILE A 551 -6.80 -20.28 -6.28
C ILE A 551 -6.66 -21.74 -6.73
N VAL A 552 -5.83 -21.98 -7.73
CA VAL A 552 -5.44 -23.34 -8.12
C VAL A 552 -3.93 -23.46 -7.97
N THR A 553 -3.49 -24.26 -7.00
CA THR A 553 -2.06 -24.52 -6.77
C THR A 553 -1.58 -25.68 -7.63
N VAL A 554 -0.47 -25.47 -8.33
CA VAL A 554 0.06 -26.42 -9.32
C VAL A 554 1.54 -26.70 -9.12
N THR A 555 1.96 -27.92 -9.47
CA THR A 555 3.35 -28.38 -9.38
C THR A 555 4.00 -28.49 -10.76
N PRO A 556 5.33 -28.41 -10.87
CA PRO A 556 6.04 -28.56 -12.14
C PRO A 556 5.74 -29.89 -12.84
N LEU A 557 5.79 -31.01 -12.10
CA LEU A 557 5.60 -32.36 -12.66
C LEU A 557 4.21 -32.54 -13.29
N THR A 558 3.13 -32.09 -12.66
CA THR A 558 1.79 -32.22 -13.25
C THR A 558 1.63 -31.32 -14.48
N THR A 559 2.18 -30.11 -14.40
CA THR A 559 2.08 -29.10 -15.45
C THR A 559 2.71 -29.56 -16.76
N TYR A 560 3.94 -30.06 -16.72
CA TYR A 560 4.66 -30.45 -17.93
C TYR A 560 4.09 -31.70 -18.61
N ASN A 561 3.17 -32.41 -17.95
CA ASN A 561 2.36 -33.47 -18.58
C ASN A 561 1.08 -32.93 -19.25
N ALA A 562 0.95 -31.62 -19.41
CA ALA A 562 -0.17 -30.93 -20.05
C ALA A 562 -1.55 -31.36 -19.52
N ARG A 563 -1.63 -31.68 -18.22
CA ARG A 563 -2.86 -32.15 -17.59
C ARG A 563 -3.80 -30.99 -17.23
N TYR A 564 -3.33 -29.76 -17.10
CA TYR A 564 -4.22 -28.63 -16.81
C TYR A 564 -4.79 -28.00 -18.08
N ASN A 565 -6.11 -27.81 -18.13
CA ASN A 565 -6.75 -27.11 -19.24
C ASN A 565 -6.66 -25.59 -19.04
N VAL A 566 -5.79 -24.93 -19.82
CA VAL A 566 -5.52 -23.49 -19.72
C VAL A 566 -6.78 -22.63 -19.91
N SER A 567 -7.63 -22.96 -20.88
CA SER A 567 -8.86 -22.21 -21.14
C SER A 567 -9.82 -22.24 -19.95
N THR A 568 -9.94 -23.40 -19.30
CA THR A 568 -10.77 -23.56 -18.11
C THR A 568 -10.20 -22.75 -16.96
N LEU A 569 -8.89 -22.88 -16.67
CA LEU A 569 -8.26 -22.14 -15.58
C LEU A 569 -8.34 -20.61 -15.74
N ASN A 570 -8.15 -20.10 -16.97
CA ASN A 570 -8.31 -18.68 -17.25
C ASN A 570 -9.71 -18.14 -16.93
N THR A 571 -10.75 -18.97 -17.00
CA THR A 571 -12.14 -18.57 -16.75
C THR A 571 -12.63 -18.92 -15.34
N THR A 572 -12.02 -19.90 -14.69
CA THR A 572 -12.49 -20.40 -13.39
C THR A 572 -11.60 -20.08 -12.20
N ALA A 573 -10.33 -19.74 -12.38
CA ALA A 573 -9.42 -19.37 -11.29
C ALA A 573 -9.15 -17.85 -11.27
N ASP A 574 -9.05 -17.27 -10.08
CA ASP A 574 -8.60 -15.88 -9.90
C ASP A 574 -7.07 -15.83 -9.96
N PHE A 575 -6.42 -16.74 -9.23
CA PHE A 575 -4.98 -16.93 -9.23
C PHE A 575 -4.60 -18.39 -9.45
N ILE A 576 -3.41 -18.59 -10.02
CA ILE A 576 -2.77 -19.88 -10.23
C ILE A 576 -1.43 -19.80 -9.50
N LEU A 577 -1.31 -20.53 -8.40
CA LEU A 577 -0.11 -20.55 -7.58
C LEU A 577 0.83 -21.61 -8.12
N LEU A 578 1.91 -21.18 -8.78
CA LEU A 578 2.96 -22.03 -9.28
C LEU A 578 3.90 -22.36 -8.11
N GLU A 579 3.97 -23.61 -7.65
CA GLU A 579 5.02 -23.99 -6.68
C GLU A 579 6.39 -23.89 -7.37
N GLY A 580 7.09 -22.76 -7.20
CA GLY A 580 8.42 -22.45 -7.76
C GLY A 580 9.56 -23.19 -7.05
N TYR A 581 9.27 -24.42 -6.64
CA TYR A 581 10.16 -25.35 -5.96
C TYR A 581 9.72 -26.79 -6.33
N ARG A 582 10.45 -27.80 -5.85
CA ARG A 582 10.29 -29.23 -6.26
C ARG A 582 10.78 -29.53 -7.68
N PHE A 583 11.71 -28.71 -8.18
CA PHE A 583 12.38 -28.97 -9.46
C PHE A 583 13.42 -30.10 -9.39
N HIS A 584 13.85 -30.43 -8.17
CA HIS A 584 14.73 -31.55 -7.87
C HIS A 584 14.20 -32.28 -6.63
N SER A 585 14.47 -33.57 -6.51
CA SER A 585 14.06 -34.38 -5.36
C SER A 585 15.28 -34.97 -4.67
N TYR A 586 15.17 -35.14 -3.35
CA TYR A 586 16.19 -35.82 -2.53
C TYR A 586 16.37 -37.29 -2.93
N ASN A 587 15.39 -37.88 -3.63
CA ASN A 587 15.47 -39.25 -4.15
C ASN A 587 16.34 -39.37 -5.42
N ASN A 588 16.77 -38.25 -6.01
CA ASN A 588 17.63 -38.28 -7.19
C ASN A 588 19.04 -38.76 -6.81
N TRP A 589 19.66 -39.52 -7.72
CA TRP A 589 21.03 -40.04 -7.54
C TRP A 589 22.15 -38.98 -7.70
N PHE A 590 21.78 -37.70 -7.82
CA PHE A 590 22.69 -36.57 -7.97
C PHE A 590 22.22 -35.39 -7.14
N THR A 591 23.16 -34.59 -6.61
CA THR A 591 22.87 -33.31 -5.95
C THR A 591 22.25 -32.34 -6.94
N GLY A 592 21.34 -31.51 -6.46
CA GLY A 592 20.64 -30.54 -7.29
C GLY A 592 19.90 -29.54 -6.40
N HIS A 593 19.38 -28.48 -7.01
CA HIS A 593 18.63 -27.45 -6.30
C HIS A 593 17.13 -27.64 -6.53
N HIS A 594 16.31 -27.53 -5.48
CA HIS A 594 14.86 -27.73 -5.60
C HIS A 594 14.11 -26.50 -6.09
N SER A 595 14.72 -25.30 -6.06
CA SER A 595 14.12 -24.02 -6.46
C SER A 595 14.97 -23.11 -7.38
N PRO A 596 15.71 -23.61 -8.39
CA PRO A 596 16.52 -22.75 -9.28
C PRO A 596 15.66 -21.72 -10.04
N LEU A 597 16.19 -20.51 -10.24
CA LEU A 597 15.47 -19.42 -10.90
C LEU A 597 15.63 -19.45 -12.43
N PHE A 598 16.86 -19.41 -12.94
CA PHE A 598 17.15 -19.16 -14.36
C PHE A 598 17.44 -20.42 -15.17
N VAL A 599 17.06 -20.40 -16.46
CA VAL A 599 17.22 -21.54 -17.40
C VAL A 599 18.63 -21.72 -17.98
N SER A 600 19.53 -20.75 -17.78
CA SER A 600 20.78 -20.63 -18.55
C SER A 600 21.96 -21.48 -18.06
N SER A 601 21.83 -22.14 -16.90
CA SER A 601 22.95 -22.89 -16.34
C SER A 601 23.11 -24.28 -16.95
N GLN A 602 24.34 -24.62 -17.35
CA GLN A 602 24.71 -25.98 -17.79
C GLN A 602 24.67 -27.01 -16.64
N LEU A 603 24.50 -26.58 -15.40
CA LEU A 603 24.42 -27.44 -14.22
C LEU A 603 23.05 -28.15 -14.08
N LEU A 604 22.05 -27.72 -14.84
CA LEU A 604 20.71 -28.32 -14.82
C LEU A 604 20.64 -29.50 -15.79
N GLN A 605 20.02 -30.60 -15.34
CA GLN A 605 19.70 -31.73 -16.22
C GLN A 605 18.60 -31.40 -17.23
N ASP A 606 17.62 -30.59 -16.80
CA ASP A 606 16.54 -30.08 -17.64
C ASP A 606 16.41 -28.57 -17.42
N PRO A 607 16.73 -27.72 -18.43
CA PRO A 607 16.61 -26.28 -18.34
C PRO A 607 15.20 -25.78 -18.01
N LYS A 608 14.15 -26.57 -18.28
CA LYS A 608 12.75 -26.22 -17.95
C LYS A 608 12.45 -26.36 -16.46
N MET A 609 13.26 -27.09 -15.69
CA MET A 609 13.03 -27.33 -14.27
C MET A 609 13.56 -26.15 -13.43
N THR A 610 13.02 -24.97 -13.70
CA THR A 610 13.35 -23.69 -13.07
C THR A 610 12.10 -22.83 -12.92
N ILE A 611 12.13 -21.82 -12.05
CA ILE A 611 11.02 -20.87 -11.86
C ILE A 611 10.71 -20.14 -13.18
N GLU A 612 11.73 -19.68 -13.89
CA GLU A 612 11.60 -18.99 -15.17
C GLU A 612 11.00 -19.90 -16.25
N GLY A 613 11.54 -21.11 -16.42
CA GLY A 613 11.01 -22.09 -17.36
C GLY A 613 9.55 -22.45 -17.07
N PHE A 614 9.22 -22.61 -15.78
CA PHE A 614 7.87 -22.95 -15.33
C PHE A 614 6.87 -21.84 -15.63
N ALA A 615 7.20 -20.58 -15.34
CA ALA A 615 6.32 -19.45 -15.64
C ALA A 615 6.14 -19.27 -17.16
N LEU A 616 7.22 -19.33 -17.95
CA LEU A 616 7.18 -19.16 -19.40
C LEU A 616 6.35 -20.25 -20.11
N ASP A 617 6.35 -21.48 -19.61
CA ASP A 617 5.51 -22.56 -20.12
C ASP A 617 4.01 -22.29 -19.90
N TRP A 618 3.60 -21.71 -18.76
CA TRP A 618 2.21 -21.30 -18.54
C TRP A 618 1.80 -20.12 -19.43
N ILE A 619 2.66 -19.11 -19.55
CA ILE A 619 2.41 -17.94 -20.38
C ILE A 619 2.29 -18.34 -21.86
N SER A 620 3.22 -19.16 -22.36
CA SER A 620 3.22 -19.59 -23.78
C SER A 620 1.98 -20.40 -24.16
N ARG A 621 1.34 -21.10 -23.21
CA ARG A 621 0.07 -21.81 -23.44
C ARG A 621 -1.17 -20.92 -23.34
N GLY A 622 -1.00 -19.63 -23.07
CA GLY A 622 -2.07 -18.63 -23.12
C GLY A 622 -2.70 -18.27 -21.77
N ILE A 623 -2.04 -18.55 -20.65
CA ILE A 623 -2.50 -18.12 -19.32
C ILE A 623 -2.23 -16.63 -19.15
N ASN A 624 -3.21 -15.89 -18.62
CA ASN A 624 -2.99 -14.49 -18.28
C ASN A 624 -1.93 -14.38 -17.17
N SER A 625 -0.81 -13.70 -17.44
CA SER A 625 0.30 -13.57 -16.50
C SER A 625 -0.08 -12.88 -15.20
N GLN A 626 -1.11 -12.03 -15.18
CA GLN A 626 -1.66 -11.42 -13.95
C GLN A 626 -2.27 -12.43 -12.97
N LYS A 627 -2.66 -13.60 -13.48
CA LYS A 627 -3.20 -14.68 -12.65
C LYS A 627 -2.10 -15.56 -12.07
N LEU A 628 -0.86 -15.47 -12.57
CA LEU A 628 0.24 -16.31 -12.11
C LEU A 628 0.85 -15.72 -10.84
N VAL A 629 0.96 -16.56 -9.81
CA VAL A 629 1.68 -16.25 -8.57
C VAL A 629 2.81 -17.25 -8.41
N ILE A 630 4.04 -16.78 -8.23
CA ILE A 630 5.19 -17.66 -7.98
C ILE A 630 5.27 -17.97 -6.49
N GLY A 631 5.07 -19.23 -6.15
CA GLY A 631 5.24 -19.76 -4.80
C GLY A 631 6.72 -20.01 -4.51
N LEU A 632 7.20 -19.43 -3.41
CA LEU A 632 8.54 -19.65 -2.87
C LEU A 632 8.45 -20.54 -1.62
N THR A 633 9.53 -21.22 -1.27
CA THR A 633 9.58 -22.07 -0.08
C THR A 633 10.65 -21.59 0.90
N ALA A 634 10.32 -21.63 2.19
CA ALA A 634 11.31 -21.48 3.26
C ALA A 634 11.96 -22.83 3.63
N GLU A 635 11.48 -23.95 3.09
CA GLU A 635 12.08 -25.28 3.33
C GLU A 635 13.33 -25.47 2.47
N GLY A 636 14.40 -25.99 3.08
CA GLY A 636 15.54 -26.53 2.36
C GLY A 636 15.35 -28.00 2.01
N MET A 637 16.18 -28.49 1.09
CA MET A 637 16.29 -29.89 0.69
C MET A 637 17.67 -30.44 1.08
N ALA A 638 17.68 -31.49 1.88
CA ALA A 638 18.89 -32.17 2.35
C ALA A 638 19.16 -33.47 1.55
N MET A 639 20.42 -33.67 1.18
CA MET A 639 20.96 -34.86 0.53
C MET A 639 22.34 -35.19 1.12
N SER A 640 22.95 -36.30 0.69
CA SER A 640 24.37 -36.56 1.00
C SER A 640 25.16 -37.01 -0.23
N PHE A 641 26.39 -36.52 -0.39
CA PHE A 641 27.32 -36.94 -1.43
C PHE A 641 27.69 -38.42 -1.28
N SER A 642 27.76 -39.16 -2.39
CA SER A 642 28.18 -40.58 -2.39
C SER A 642 29.69 -40.76 -2.31
N SER A 643 30.48 -39.73 -2.66
CA SER A 643 31.95 -39.80 -2.64
C SER A 643 32.54 -38.48 -2.16
N LEU A 644 33.53 -38.55 -1.28
CA LEU A 644 34.23 -37.39 -0.71
C LEU A 644 35.53 -37.05 -1.46
N LYS A 645 35.77 -37.63 -2.64
CA LYS A 645 37.08 -37.61 -3.33
C LYS A 645 37.48 -36.27 -3.96
N SER A 646 36.58 -35.27 -3.99
CA SER A 646 36.86 -33.95 -4.57
C SER A 646 36.58 -32.85 -3.54
N ASP A 647 37.48 -31.84 -3.50
CA ASP A 647 37.31 -30.61 -2.72
C ASP A 647 36.31 -29.63 -3.36
N ASP A 648 35.99 -29.83 -4.64
CA ASP A 648 35.02 -29.03 -5.38
C ASP A 648 33.65 -29.70 -5.31
N ARG A 649 32.93 -29.48 -4.20
CA ARG A 649 31.57 -30.01 -4.00
C ARG A 649 30.54 -29.03 -4.56
N THR A 650 29.85 -29.45 -5.61
CA THR A 650 28.82 -28.67 -6.30
C THR A 650 27.56 -29.50 -6.60
N ILE A 651 26.55 -28.87 -7.20
CA ILE A 651 25.36 -29.55 -7.74
C ILE A 651 25.75 -30.41 -8.96
N GLY A 652 24.96 -31.45 -9.24
CA GLY A 652 25.20 -32.41 -10.33
C GLY A 652 26.10 -33.59 -9.96
N GLN A 653 26.53 -33.72 -8.70
CA GLN A 653 27.42 -34.80 -8.24
C GLN A 653 26.65 -35.97 -7.65
N ARG A 654 27.21 -37.17 -7.70
CA ARG A 654 26.53 -38.39 -7.22
C ARG A 654 26.14 -38.27 -5.73
N ALA A 655 24.87 -38.53 -5.44
CA ALA A 655 24.27 -38.46 -4.12
C ALA A 655 23.70 -39.80 -3.67
N ASN A 656 23.64 -40.02 -2.36
CA ASN A 656 23.01 -41.18 -1.73
C ASN A 656 21.62 -40.78 -1.19
N PRO A 657 20.53 -41.29 -1.79
CA PRO A 657 19.16 -41.03 -1.35
C PRO A 657 18.82 -41.53 0.07
N ALA A 658 19.64 -42.43 0.64
CA ALA A 658 19.36 -43.15 1.88
C ALA A 658 20.15 -42.63 3.12
N SER A 659 20.66 -41.40 3.11
CA SER A 659 21.43 -40.87 4.25
C SER A 659 20.55 -40.51 5.46
N MET A 660 21.11 -40.54 6.67
CA MET A 660 20.36 -40.31 7.93
C MET A 660 19.66 -38.94 8.00
N ARG A 661 20.16 -37.89 7.34
CA ARG A 661 19.48 -36.58 7.26
C ARG A 661 18.36 -36.53 6.20
N ALA A 662 18.26 -37.53 5.33
CA ALA A 662 17.14 -37.70 4.40
C ALA A 662 15.96 -38.47 5.02
N MET A 663 16.09 -38.98 6.26
CA MET A 663 15.05 -39.78 6.93
C MET A 663 13.74 -39.02 7.22
N ASN A 664 13.76 -37.68 7.22
CA ASN A 664 12.54 -36.85 7.32
C ASN A 664 12.05 -36.35 5.94
N GLY A 665 12.08 -37.24 4.93
CA GLY A 665 11.66 -36.92 3.55
C GLY A 665 12.54 -35.87 2.86
N GLY A 666 13.81 -35.73 3.29
CA GLY A 666 14.77 -34.79 2.72
C GLY A 666 14.47 -33.31 2.95
N LYS A 667 13.56 -32.95 3.85
CA LYS A 667 13.24 -31.55 4.21
C LYS A 667 14.07 -31.08 5.40
N ILE A 668 14.49 -29.81 5.38
CA ILE A 668 15.21 -29.16 6.49
C ILE A 668 14.70 -27.72 6.68
N SER A 669 14.52 -27.29 7.93
CA SER A 669 14.04 -25.95 8.26
C SER A 669 15.14 -24.88 8.19
N GLN A 670 14.75 -23.61 8.09
CA GLN A 670 15.70 -22.49 8.16
C GLN A 670 16.44 -22.44 9.50
N THR A 671 15.80 -22.86 10.60
CA THR A 671 16.44 -22.93 11.92
C THR A 671 17.60 -23.93 11.91
N GLU A 672 17.38 -25.13 11.38
CA GLU A 672 18.43 -26.16 11.26
C GLU A 672 19.54 -25.73 10.30
N ILE A 673 19.19 -25.07 9.18
CA ILE A 673 20.17 -24.46 8.27
C ILE A 673 21.04 -23.43 9.01
N CYS A 674 20.42 -22.57 9.82
CA CYS A 674 21.14 -21.57 10.62
C CYS A 674 22.06 -22.23 11.66
N GLU A 675 21.64 -23.34 12.27
CA GLU A 675 22.49 -24.12 13.18
C GLU A 675 23.67 -24.76 12.46
N MET A 676 23.45 -25.34 11.27
CA MET A 676 24.53 -25.87 10.44
C MET A 676 25.56 -24.80 10.06
N LYS A 677 25.11 -23.57 9.78
CA LYS A 677 26.00 -22.43 9.46
C LYS A 677 26.88 -21.99 10.64
N LYS A 678 26.49 -22.30 11.89
CA LYS A 678 27.34 -22.00 13.07
C LYS A 678 28.56 -22.90 13.17
N ASN A 679 28.55 -24.05 12.48
CA ASN A 679 29.70 -24.94 12.46
C ASN A 679 30.76 -24.42 11.46
N GLU A 680 31.98 -24.19 11.94
CA GLU A 680 33.11 -23.68 11.16
C GLU A 680 33.50 -24.59 9.98
N THR A 681 33.16 -25.87 10.02
CA THR A 681 33.43 -26.81 8.91
C THR A 681 32.39 -26.73 7.79
N THR A 682 31.28 -26.04 7.99
CA THR A 682 30.23 -25.86 6.99
C THR A 682 30.66 -24.82 5.95
N LYS A 683 30.66 -25.20 4.67
CA LYS A 683 30.93 -24.31 3.55
C LYS A 683 29.63 -23.88 2.89
N VAL A 684 29.43 -22.57 2.73
CA VAL A 684 28.31 -21.98 1.99
C VAL A 684 28.80 -21.50 0.63
N ARG A 685 27.98 -21.73 -0.40
CA ARG A 685 28.23 -21.35 -1.79
C ARG A 685 26.95 -20.79 -2.42
N PHE A 686 27.11 -19.89 -3.37
CA PHE A 686 26.02 -19.34 -4.16
C PHE A 686 26.29 -19.63 -5.63
N ILE A 687 25.28 -20.05 -6.37
CA ILE A 687 25.36 -20.35 -7.80
C ILE A 687 24.66 -19.22 -8.53
N ASP A 688 25.43 -18.26 -9.05
CA ASP A 688 24.90 -17.04 -9.67
C ASP A 688 24.00 -17.36 -10.88
N ASP A 689 24.41 -18.30 -11.75
CA ASP A 689 23.62 -18.75 -12.92
C ASP A 689 22.25 -19.34 -12.57
N LEU A 690 22.04 -19.76 -11.33
CA LEU A 690 20.76 -20.32 -10.87
C LEU A 690 20.04 -19.42 -9.86
N GLY A 691 20.71 -18.37 -9.38
CA GLY A 691 20.19 -17.44 -8.38
C GLY A 691 19.90 -18.10 -7.03
N VAL A 692 20.67 -19.12 -6.63
CA VAL A 692 20.38 -19.94 -5.42
C VAL A 692 21.63 -20.34 -4.63
N PRO A 693 21.53 -20.44 -3.29
CA PRO A 693 22.60 -20.94 -2.44
C PRO A 693 22.54 -22.46 -2.21
N TYR A 694 23.67 -23.02 -1.80
CA TYR A 694 23.72 -24.30 -1.14
C TYR A 694 24.78 -24.29 -0.04
N LEU A 695 24.70 -25.24 0.88
CA LEU A 695 25.72 -25.47 1.88
C LEU A 695 26.09 -26.94 1.95
N PHE A 696 27.29 -27.22 2.45
CA PHE A 696 27.72 -28.58 2.72
C PHE A 696 28.66 -28.66 3.91
N ASN A 697 28.62 -29.79 4.62
CA ASN A 697 29.52 -30.12 5.70
C ASN A 697 29.82 -31.63 5.65
N GLY A 698 31.06 -32.00 5.33
CA GLY A 698 31.36 -33.40 5.02
C GLY A 698 30.45 -33.93 3.89
N ALA A 699 29.87 -35.11 4.06
CA ALA A 699 28.97 -35.67 3.06
C ALA A 699 27.63 -34.92 2.95
N ASP A 700 27.25 -34.10 3.94
CA ASP A 700 25.93 -33.47 3.97
C ASP A 700 25.86 -32.31 3.00
N PHE A 701 24.79 -32.28 2.19
CA PHE A 701 24.50 -31.26 1.21
C PHE A 701 23.09 -30.71 1.46
N VAL A 702 22.94 -29.38 1.46
CA VAL A 702 21.64 -28.72 1.61
C VAL A 702 21.48 -27.65 0.55
N ALA A 703 20.47 -27.82 -0.31
CA ALA A 703 19.96 -26.79 -1.22
C ALA A 703 18.85 -26.01 -0.51
N TYR A 704 18.90 -24.69 -0.51
CA TYR A 704 17.95 -23.86 0.25
C TYR A 704 17.78 -22.49 -0.39
N ASP A 705 16.84 -21.72 0.12
CA ASP A 705 16.71 -20.31 -0.22
C ASP A 705 17.16 -19.45 0.96
N ASP A 706 17.94 -18.40 0.68
CA ASP A 706 18.38 -17.39 1.64
C ASP A 706 17.80 -16.01 1.29
N GLU A 707 18.14 -14.99 2.09
CA GLU A 707 17.65 -13.63 1.85
C GLU A 707 18.02 -13.12 0.45
N ARG A 708 19.22 -13.45 -0.04
CA ARG A 708 19.70 -13.06 -1.37
C ARG A 708 18.86 -13.72 -2.48
N SER A 709 18.67 -15.03 -2.45
CA SER A 709 17.90 -15.71 -3.50
C SER A 709 16.41 -15.33 -3.47
N ILE A 710 15.81 -15.13 -2.29
CA ILE A 710 14.42 -14.67 -2.16
C ILE A 710 14.24 -13.25 -2.70
N GLN A 711 15.18 -12.34 -2.45
CA GLN A 711 15.14 -11.00 -3.03
C GLN A 711 15.22 -11.05 -4.56
N ILE A 712 16.17 -11.82 -5.12
CA ILE A 712 16.31 -11.98 -6.58
C ILE A 712 15.01 -12.49 -7.19
N LYS A 713 14.42 -13.55 -6.62
CA LYS A 713 13.16 -14.16 -7.11
C LYS A 713 11.96 -13.21 -6.98
N SER A 714 11.87 -12.47 -5.89
CA SER A 714 10.79 -11.52 -5.64
C SER A 714 10.83 -10.35 -6.64
N VAL A 715 12.04 -9.86 -6.91
CA VAL A 715 12.27 -8.81 -7.91
C VAL A 715 11.98 -9.34 -9.32
N TRP A 716 12.48 -10.54 -9.67
CA TRP A 716 12.20 -11.16 -10.96
C TRP A 716 10.69 -11.34 -11.21
N ALA A 717 9.94 -11.82 -10.21
CA ALA A 717 8.49 -11.99 -10.30
C ALA A 717 7.72 -10.65 -10.42
N SER A 718 8.35 -9.51 -10.10
CA SER A 718 7.76 -8.18 -10.20
C SER A 718 8.00 -7.48 -11.56
N PHE A 719 8.90 -7.98 -12.39
CA PHE A 719 9.20 -7.36 -13.68
C PHE A 719 8.26 -7.85 -14.79
N GLY A 720 7.53 -6.91 -15.41
CA GLY A 720 6.88 -7.13 -16.70
C GLY A 720 7.82 -6.76 -17.84
N PHE A 721 8.51 -7.73 -18.45
CA PHE A 721 9.30 -7.49 -19.66
C PHE A 721 8.54 -7.92 -20.91
N ILE A 722 8.33 -7.01 -21.86
CA ILE A 722 8.08 -7.36 -23.26
C ILE A 722 9.43 -7.31 -23.98
N ARG A 723 10.10 -8.45 -24.11
CA ARG A 723 11.27 -8.57 -25.00
C ARG A 723 10.78 -9.03 -26.38
N CYS A 724 11.33 -8.43 -27.43
CA CYS A 724 11.21 -8.95 -28.81
C CYS A 724 12.06 -10.24 -28.94
N ASN A 725 11.69 -11.32 -28.24
CA ASN A 725 12.35 -12.63 -28.35
C ASN A 725 11.66 -13.47 -29.45
N LEU A 726 11.74 -12.98 -30.68
CA LEU A 726 11.10 -13.56 -31.86
C LEU A 726 12.17 -13.95 -32.87
N THR A 727 11.90 -14.98 -33.69
CA THR A 727 12.68 -15.20 -34.92
C THR A 727 12.38 -14.10 -35.94
N GLU A 728 13.25 -13.92 -36.94
CA GLU A 728 13.02 -12.93 -38.00
C GLU A 728 11.66 -13.14 -38.71
N GLU A 729 11.30 -14.39 -39.00
CA GLU A 729 10.03 -14.74 -39.64
C GLU A 729 8.81 -14.38 -38.76
N GLN A 730 8.91 -14.66 -37.46
CA GLN A 730 7.86 -14.30 -36.50
C GLN A 730 7.72 -12.79 -36.37
N PHE A 731 8.83 -12.06 -36.36
CA PHE A 731 8.84 -10.60 -36.31
C PHE A 731 8.15 -10.01 -37.54
N GLU A 732 8.46 -10.50 -38.74
CA GLU A 732 7.81 -10.07 -39.98
C GLU A 732 6.31 -10.32 -39.98
N SER A 733 5.88 -11.49 -39.50
CA SER A 733 4.47 -11.88 -39.39
C SER A 733 3.72 -10.97 -38.41
N VAL A 734 4.28 -10.75 -37.22
CA VAL A 734 3.70 -9.91 -36.16
C VAL A 734 3.60 -8.44 -36.59
N MET A 735 4.61 -7.93 -37.30
CA MET A 735 4.58 -6.59 -37.88
C MET A 735 3.54 -6.46 -39.01
N GLY A 736 3.18 -7.56 -39.68
CA GLY A 736 2.06 -7.64 -40.62
C GLY A 736 0.69 -7.47 -39.96
N GLU A 737 0.54 -7.93 -38.72
CA GLU A 737 -0.69 -7.78 -37.89
C GLU A 737 -0.60 -6.60 -36.90
N LYS A 738 0.10 -5.52 -37.26
CA LYS A 738 0.42 -4.38 -36.35
C LYS A 738 -0.76 -3.83 -35.55
N VAL A 739 -1.96 -3.76 -36.10
CA VAL A 739 -3.16 -3.23 -35.40
C VAL A 739 -3.49 -4.10 -34.18
N LYS A 740 -3.52 -5.42 -34.38
CA LYS A 740 -3.78 -6.38 -33.32
C LYS A 740 -2.68 -6.38 -32.26
N LEU A 741 -1.42 -6.18 -32.68
CA LEU A 741 -0.30 -6.03 -31.76
C LEU A 741 -0.44 -4.76 -30.90
N VAL A 742 -0.75 -3.62 -31.52
CA VAL A 742 -0.97 -2.34 -30.82
C VAL A 742 -2.10 -2.47 -29.80
N ASP A 743 -3.23 -3.05 -30.19
CA ASP A 743 -4.36 -3.27 -29.28
C ASP A 743 -4.00 -4.22 -28.14
N SER A 744 -3.19 -5.25 -28.42
CA SER A 744 -2.70 -6.19 -27.40
C SER A 744 -1.76 -5.50 -26.41
N ILE A 745 -0.82 -4.69 -26.90
CA ILE A 745 0.11 -3.92 -26.05
C ILE A 745 -0.67 -2.92 -25.19
N ARG A 746 -1.60 -2.17 -25.79
CA ARG A 746 -2.43 -1.19 -25.08
C ARG A 746 -3.28 -1.86 -24.00
N LYS A 747 -3.95 -2.97 -24.37
CA LYS A 747 -4.72 -3.79 -23.43
C LYS A 747 -3.84 -4.24 -22.28
N TYR A 748 -2.66 -4.79 -22.56
CA TYR A 748 -1.71 -5.21 -21.54
C TYR A 748 -1.26 -4.05 -20.64
N VAL A 749 -0.89 -2.90 -21.21
CA VAL A 749 -0.50 -1.70 -20.46
C VAL A 749 -1.61 -1.22 -19.53
N ASN A 750 -2.87 -1.23 -19.99
CA ASN A 750 -4.02 -0.79 -19.21
C ASN A 750 -4.42 -1.79 -18.13
N GLU A 751 -4.52 -3.08 -18.46
CA GLU A 751 -4.89 -4.14 -17.52
C GLU A 751 -3.87 -4.27 -16.38
N ASN A 752 -2.58 -4.01 -16.66
CA ASN A 752 -1.50 -4.09 -15.68
C ASN A 752 -1.18 -2.76 -14.99
N GLY A 753 -1.95 -1.70 -15.25
CA GLY A 753 -1.72 -0.39 -14.64
C GLY A 753 -0.37 0.25 -15.02
N PHE A 754 0.29 -0.23 -16.08
CA PHE A 754 1.52 0.37 -16.55
C PHE A 754 1.24 1.77 -17.12
N ARG A 755 2.19 2.68 -16.90
CA ARG A 755 2.14 4.06 -17.39
C ARG A 755 2.75 4.22 -18.77
N GLY A 756 3.27 3.16 -19.35
CA GLY A 756 3.87 3.18 -20.67
C GLY A 756 4.43 1.83 -21.06
N VAL A 757 5.14 1.80 -22.19
CA VAL A 757 5.82 0.63 -22.72
C VAL A 757 7.22 0.99 -23.19
N GLU A 758 8.21 0.18 -22.83
CA GLU A 758 9.57 0.25 -23.36
C GLU A 758 9.79 -0.90 -24.36
N LEU A 759 10.28 -0.58 -25.56
CA LEU A 759 10.57 -1.56 -26.61
C LEU A 759 12.08 -1.78 -26.75
N LYS A 760 12.52 -3.04 -26.83
CA LYS A 760 13.89 -3.44 -27.17
C LYS A 760 13.86 -4.50 -28.27
N CYS A 761 14.17 -4.11 -29.50
CA CYS A 761 14.05 -4.94 -30.71
C CYS A 761 15.23 -4.73 -31.69
N ASP A 762 16.34 -4.15 -31.21
CA ASP A 762 17.52 -3.78 -31.98
C ASP A 762 18.13 -4.94 -32.77
N ASN A 763 18.09 -6.15 -32.19
CA ASN A 763 18.60 -7.38 -32.79
C ASN A 763 17.81 -7.87 -34.03
N LEU A 764 16.60 -7.38 -34.26
CA LEU A 764 15.72 -7.81 -35.36
C LEU A 764 15.57 -6.76 -36.46
N LEU A 765 16.06 -5.55 -36.24
CA LEU A 765 15.86 -4.42 -37.16
C LEU A 765 16.93 -4.37 -38.24
N LYS A 766 16.47 -4.31 -39.49
CA LYS A 766 17.28 -4.24 -40.70
C LYS A 766 16.66 -3.24 -41.68
N PRO A 767 17.41 -2.75 -42.68
CA PRO A 767 16.86 -1.86 -43.70
C PRO A 767 15.59 -2.42 -44.39
N SER A 768 15.48 -3.74 -44.53
CA SER A 768 14.34 -4.42 -45.16
C SER A 768 13.03 -4.31 -44.37
N ASN A 769 13.08 -4.17 -43.05
CA ASN A 769 11.88 -4.21 -42.19
C ASN A 769 11.63 -2.93 -41.39
N LYS A 770 12.57 -1.99 -41.45
CA LYS A 770 12.47 -0.61 -40.94
C LYS A 770 11.11 0.03 -41.21
N GLY A 771 10.59 -0.03 -42.44
CA GLY A 771 9.31 0.61 -42.80
C GLY A 771 8.09 0.00 -42.10
N LYS A 772 8.10 -1.32 -41.85
CA LYS A 772 7.01 -1.98 -41.12
C LYS A 772 7.05 -1.63 -39.64
N PHE A 773 8.24 -1.62 -39.05
CA PHE A 773 8.44 -1.24 -37.66
C PHE A 773 8.09 0.23 -37.41
N ASP A 774 8.49 1.13 -38.31
CA ASP A 774 8.08 2.55 -38.31
C ASP A 774 6.55 2.70 -38.29
N SER A 775 5.87 1.99 -39.18
CA SER A 775 4.41 2.03 -39.24
C SER A 775 3.75 1.47 -37.98
N PHE A 776 4.36 0.49 -37.32
CA PHE A 776 3.91 -0.03 -36.04
C PHE A 776 4.08 1.01 -34.92
N LEU A 777 5.25 1.66 -34.82
CA LEU A 777 5.51 2.68 -33.80
C LEU A 777 4.53 3.86 -33.91
N LYS A 778 4.26 4.33 -35.14
CA LYS A 778 3.24 5.37 -35.40
C LYS A 778 1.85 4.92 -34.93
N ALA A 779 1.43 3.72 -35.31
CA ALA A 779 0.13 3.19 -34.90
C ALA A 779 0.03 3.03 -33.36
N LEU A 780 1.12 2.64 -32.69
CA LEU A 780 1.17 2.56 -31.24
C LEU A 780 1.03 3.94 -30.59
N LYS A 781 1.75 4.95 -31.11
CA LYS A 781 1.68 6.33 -30.63
C LYS A 781 0.30 6.94 -30.80
N ASP A 782 -0.27 6.84 -32.00
CA ASP A 782 -1.62 7.33 -32.29
C ASP A 782 -2.67 6.69 -31.36
N ASN A 783 -2.52 5.38 -31.08
CA ASN A 783 -3.42 4.66 -30.19
C ASN A 783 -3.33 5.13 -28.73
N PHE A 784 -2.13 5.45 -28.26
CA PHE A 784 -1.90 5.97 -26.91
C PHE A 784 -2.40 7.43 -26.80
N ASP A 785 -2.22 8.25 -27.84
CA ASP A 785 -2.67 9.65 -27.86
C ASP A 785 -4.19 9.82 -27.99
N ALA A 786 -4.85 9.02 -28.83
CA ALA A 786 -6.25 9.26 -29.25
C ALA A 786 -7.31 9.03 -28.16
N LYS A 787 -6.95 8.53 -26.97
CA LYS A 787 -7.93 8.08 -25.95
C LYS A 787 -7.58 8.47 -24.50
N ASP A 788 -6.53 9.27 -24.28
CA ASP A 788 -6.25 9.91 -22.99
C ASP A 788 -6.98 11.26 -22.83
N SER A 789 -7.91 11.59 -23.74
CA SER A 789 -8.71 12.82 -23.77
C SER A 789 -9.91 12.86 -22.79
N GLU A 790 -10.17 11.80 -22.03
CA GLU A 790 -11.34 11.71 -21.13
C GLU A 790 -11.04 12.07 -19.65
N SER A 791 -9.80 12.47 -19.30
CA SER A 791 -9.51 12.97 -17.94
C SER A 791 -8.31 13.94 -17.91
N PRO A 792 -8.52 15.25 -17.66
CA PRO A 792 -7.46 16.26 -17.61
C PRO A 792 -6.44 16.10 -16.48
N ALA A 793 -6.60 15.09 -15.61
CA ALA A 793 -5.76 14.82 -14.45
C ALA A 793 -4.90 13.54 -14.59
N SER A 794 -4.91 12.88 -15.75
CA SER A 794 -4.12 11.68 -16.02
C SER A 794 -2.83 12.04 -16.77
N CYS A 795 -1.65 11.77 -16.19
CA CYS A 795 -0.41 11.74 -16.98
C CYS A 795 -0.57 10.72 -18.12
N GLY A 796 -0.33 11.14 -19.37
CA GLY A 796 -0.49 10.31 -20.56
C GLY A 796 0.40 9.05 -20.55
N LYS A 797 0.03 8.06 -21.36
CA LYS A 797 0.84 6.83 -21.50
C LYS A 797 2.13 7.08 -22.28
N SER A 798 3.28 6.69 -21.73
CA SER A 798 4.58 6.88 -22.37
C SER A 798 4.98 5.71 -23.29
N ILE A 799 5.72 6.02 -24.35
CA ILE A 799 6.36 5.06 -25.23
C ILE A 799 7.84 5.36 -25.25
N SER A 800 8.64 4.35 -24.92
CA SER A 800 10.10 4.43 -24.92
C SER A 800 10.69 3.36 -25.81
N ILE A 801 11.84 3.63 -26.40
CA ILE A 801 12.59 2.63 -27.15
C ILE A 801 14.05 2.60 -26.70
N ARG A 802 14.57 1.41 -26.45
CA ARG A 802 15.96 1.19 -26.04
C ARG A 802 16.80 0.81 -27.24
N ILE A 803 17.87 1.57 -27.46
CA ILE A 803 18.78 1.38 -28.60
C ILE A 803 20.22 1.30 -28.06
N PRO A 804 20.98 0.25 -28.42
CA PRO A 804 22.34 0.07 -27.95
C PRO A 804 23.35 0.95 -28.69
N VAL A 805 24.48 1.22 -28.01
CA VAL A 805 25.54 2.13 -28.47
C VAL A 805 26.17 1.76 -29.81
N TRP A 806 26.15 0.47 -30.18
CA TRP A 806 26.65 -0.03 -31.47
C TRP A 806 25.76 0.32 -32.66
N THR A 807 24.55 0.83 -32.43
CA THR A 807 23.68 1.37 -33.49
C THR A 807 24.08 2.81 -33.82
N SER A 808 25.32 3.02 -34.28
CA SER A 808 25.84 4.37 -34.55
C SER A 808 25.09 5.08 -35.68
N ASN A 809 24.63 4.33 -36.69
CA ASN A 809 23.78 4.83 -37.76
C ASN A 809 22.31 4.45 -37.53
N LEU A 810 21.57 5.31 -36.82
CA LEU A 810 20.13 5.09 -36.53
C LEU A 810 19.30 4.83 -37.78
N LYS A 811 19.65 5.44 -38.93
CA LYS A 811 18.85 5.39 -40.15
C LYS A 811 18.78 4.01 -40.78
N ASP A 812 19.68 3.10 -40.41
CA ASP A 812 19.71 1.73 -40.94
C ASP A 812 18.56 0.88 -40.39
N GLY A 813 18.16 1.11 -39.14
CA GLY A 813 17.09 0.36 -38.47
C GLY A 813 15.83 1.16 -38.17
N TYR A 814 15.91 2.49 -38.12
CA TYR A 814 14.85 3.34 -37.56
C TYR A 814 14.53 4.55 -38.44
N GLU A 815 13.29 5.02 -38.36
CA GLU A 815 12.93 6.35 -38.85
C GLU A 815 13.04 7.40 -37.74
N VAL A 816 13.94 8.36 -37.94
CA VAL A 816 14.31 9.35 -36.91
C VAL A 816 13.16 10.29 -36.57
N SER A 817 12.31 10.63 -37.56
CA SER A 817 11.12 11.45 -37.34
C SER A 817 10.14 10.78 -36.36
N THR A 818 10.00 9.46 -36.45
CA THR A 818 9.16 8.67 -35.54
C THR A 818 9.79 8.52 -34.17
N LEU A 819 11.11 8.31 -34.10
CA LEU A 819 11.83 8.31 -32.81
C LEU A 819 11.65 9.63 -32.06
N ASN A 820 11.68 10.77 -32.75
CA ASN A 820 11.43 12.09 -32.18
C ASN A 820 9.99 12.30 -31.69
N SER A 821 9.04 11.48 -32.14
CA SER A 821 7.65 11.54 -31.69
C SER A 821 7.40 10.74 -30.41
N LEU A 822 8.33 9.86 -30.01
CA LEU A 822 8.22 9.07 -28.78
C LEU A 822 8.61 9.93 -27.57
N ASP A 823 8.21 9.50 -26.36
CA ASP A 823 8.56 10.20 -25.13
C ASP A 823 10.07 10.12 -24.87
N HIS A 824 10.65 8.92 -25.01
CA HIS A 824 12.06 8.67 -24.73
C HIS A 824 12.72 7.70 -25.71
N VAL A 825 13.96 8.01 -26.10
CA VAL A 825 14.90 7.11 -26.75
C VAL A 825 16.03 6.84 -25.76
N ILE A 826 16.06 5.61 -25.24
CA ILE A 826 16.98 5.21 -24.18
C ILE A 826 18.26 4.68 -24.82
N LEU A 827 19.37 5.37 -24.59
CA LEU A 827 20.70 4.92 -24.98
C LEU A 827 21.20 3.87 -23.99
N GLU A 828 21.47 2.67 -24.50
CA GLU A 828 22.11 1.58 -23.78
C GLU A 828 23.63 1.58 -24.10
N PRO A 829 24.50 2.01 -23.16
CA PRO A 829 25.86 2.46 -23.46
C PRO A 829 26.93 1.36 -23.42
N PHE A 830 26.54 0.08 -23.34
CA PHE A 830 27.48 -1.03 -23.27
C PHE A 830 27.52 -1.79 -24.59
N GLN A 831 28.65 -2.44 -24.85
CA GLN A 831 28.86 -3.34 -25.97
C GLN A 831 29.24 -4.72 -25.41
N THR A 832 28.80 -5.80 -26.05
CA THR A 832 29.28 -7.15 -25.77
C THR A 832 29.87 -7.70 -27.06
N SER A 833 31.02 -8.39 -26.97
CA SER A 833 31.68 -9.16 -28.04
C SER A 833 32.66 -8.42 -28.99
N THR A 834 33.87 -8.07 -28.53
CA THR A 834 34.96 -7.71 -29.48
C THR A 834 36.29 -8.43 -29.27
N GLY A 835 36.39 -9.42 -28.36
CA GLY A 835 37.68 -10.06 -28.02
C GLY A 835 38.77 -9.11 -27.51
N LYS A 836 38.39 -7.86 -27.26
CA LYS A 836 39.18 -6.80 -26.64
C LYS A 836 38.48 -6.34 -25.37
N SER A 837 39.25 -5.87 -24.39
CA SER A 837 38.72 -5.31 -23.16
C SER A 837 37.92 -4.06 -23.46
N GLN A 838 36.80 -3.88 -22.76
CA GLN A 838 35.89 -2.77 -22.95
C GLN A 838 35.55 -2.11 -21.61
N LEU A 839 35.35 -0.80 -21.67
CA LEU A 839 34.83 -0.01 -20.56
C LEU A 839 33.30 -0.16 -20.51
N VAL A 840 32.72 -0.18 -19.29
CA VAL A 840 31.30 -0.51 -19.10
C VAL A 840 30.33 0.56 -19.63
N SER A 841 30.73 1.84 -19.60
CA SER A 841 30.01 2.93 -20.28
C SER A 841 30.89 4.19 -20.45
N PRO A 842 31.94 4.18 -21.29
CA PRO A 842 32.82 5.33 -21.45
C PRO A 842 32.05 6.56 -21.96
N LEU A 843 32.27 7.71 -21.33
CA LEU A 843 31.61 8.95 -21.72
C LEU A 843 32.24 9.53 -22.98
N PHE A 844 33.58 9.63 -22.99
CA PHE A 844 34.38 10.13 -24.11
C PHE A 844 35.40 9.09 -24.55
N GLY A 845 35.91 9.23 -25.78
CA GLY A 845 36.93 8.36 -26.37
C GLY A 845 38.25 9.09 -26.56
N HIS A 846 39.32 8.35 -26.81
CA HIS A 846 40.64 8.89 -27.13
C HIS A 846 40.91 8.82 -28.64
N ALA A 847 41.76 9.72 -29.16
CA ALA A 847 41.96 9.90 -30.60
C ALA A 847 42.51 8.66 -31.33
N ASP A 848 43.17 7.75 -30.61
CA ASP A 848 43.82 6.56 -31.16
C ASP A 848 43.03 5.24 -30.90
N GLU A 849 41.81 5.30 -30.35
CA GLU A 849 41.03 4.10 -29.99
C GLU A 849 39.64 4.07 -30.68
N ASP A 850 39.38 3.02 -31.47
CA ASP A 850 38.09 2.71 -32.13
C ASP A 850 37.00 2.22 -31.14
N GLN A 851 36.85 2.86 -29.98
CA GLN A 851 35.84 2.51 -28.99
C GLN A 851 34.62 3.41 -29.11
N LEU A 852 33.42 2.82 -29.22
CA LEU A 852 32.16 3.56 -29.18
C LEU A 852 31.90 4.09 -27.77
N THR A 853 31.44 5.33 -27.70
CA THR A 853 31.24 6.07 -26.43
C THR A 853 29.88 6.74 -26.40
N ILE A 854 29.44 7.12 -25.20
CA ILE A 854 28.18 7.84 -25.01
C ILE A 854 28.17 9.12 -25.86
N ASP A 855 29.22 9.93 -25.81
CA ASP A 855 29.30 11.20 -26.54
C ASP A 855 29.35 11.01 -28.06
N SER A 856 30.17 10.07 -28.57
CA SER A 856 30.28 9.83 -30.01
C SER A 856 28.98 9.30 -30.61
N THR A 857 28.30 8.38 -29.93
CA THR A 857 27.01 7.84 -30.38
C THR A 857 25.91 8.89 -30.33
N ILE A 858 25.83 9.69 -29.27
CA ILE A 858 24.83 10.78 -29.19
C ILE A 858 25.09 11.82 -30.27
N LYS A 859 26.34 12.19 -30.55
CA LYS A 859 26.69 13.09 -31.66
C LYS A 859 26.26 12.53 -33.00
N ALA A 860 26.47 11.23 -33.24
CA ALA A 860 26.01 10.57 -34.46
C ALA A 860 24.48 10.59 -34.58
N TRP A 861 23.76 10.26 -33.49
CA TRP A 861 22.30 10.25 -33.45
C TRP A 861 21.69 11.63 -33.67
N THR A 862 22.25 12.65 -33.01
CA THR A 862 21.79 14.04 -33.14
C THR A 862 22.11 14.64 -34.51
N THR A 863 23.29 14.34 -35.08
CA THR A 863 23.61 14.67 -36.49
C THR A 863 22.66 13.97 -37.45
N GLY A 864 22.23 12.74 -37.11
CA GLY A 864 21.21 11.98 -37.82
C GLY A 864 19.79 12.59 -37.73
N GLY A 865 19.57 13.58 -36.85
CA GLY A 865 18.32 14.30 -36.67
C GLY A 865 17.55 13.96 -35.39
N LEU A 866 18.08 13.13 -34.50
CA LEU A 866 17.42 12.79 -33.24
C LEU A 866 17.50 13.97 -32.25
N SER A 867 16.39 14.31 -31.60
CA SER A 867 16.34 15.40 -30.62
C SER A 867 17.15 15.04 -29.39
N ARG A 868 17.90 16.01 -28.86
CA ARG A 868 18.60 15.85 -27.58
C ARG A 868 17.62 15.60 -26.44
N SER A 869 16.50 16.33 -26.43
CA SER A 869 15.51 16.28 -25.35
C SER A 869 14.74 14.95 -25.28
N SER A 870 14.79 14.10 -26.31
CA SER A 870 14.18 12.77 -26.27
C SER A 870 15.15 11.70 -25.79
N ILE A 871 16.46 11.96 -25.73
CA ILE A 871 17.46 10.96 -25.37
C ILE A 871 17.52 10.80 -23.85
N VAL A 872 17.47 9.56 -23.35
CA VAL A 872 17.74 9.21 -21.95
C VAL A 872 18.99 8.35 -21.90
N VAL A 873 20.01 8.78 -21.14
CA VAL A 873 21.27 8.03 -21.02
C VAL A 873 21.14 7.00 -19.89
N SER A 874 21.15 5.71 -20.21
CA SER A 874 20.98 4.63 -19.21
C SER A 874 22.35 4.15 -18.70
N LEU A 875 22.68 4.37 -17.44
CA LEU A 875 23.96 3.93 -16.87
C LEU A 875 23.91 2.50 -16.31
N PRO A 876 24.98 1.70 -16.45
CA PRO A 876 25.05 0.38 -15.86
C PRO A 876 25.35 0.47 -14.35
N SER A 877 24.58 -0.23 -13.53
CA SER A 877 24.87 -0.45 -12.11
C SER A 877 25.57 -1.77 -11.85
N TYR A 878 26.14 -2.40 -12.89
CA TYR A 878 26.98 -3.58 -12.81
C TYR A 878 28.38 -3.28 -13.32
N ALA A 879 29.26 -4.27 -13.24
CA ALA A 879 30.59 -4.26 -13.79
C ALA A 879 30.80 -5.39 -14.79
N ILE A 880 31.71 -5.18 -15.72
CA ILE A 880 32.17 -6.21 -16.66
C ILE A 880 33.51 -6.73 -16.16
N LEU A 881 33.56 -8.02 -15.89
CA LEU A 881 34.76 -8.78 -15.55
C LEU A 881 35.30 -9.44 -16.82
N GLN A 882 36.56 -9.20 -17.13
CA GLN A 882 37.23 -9.75 -18.31
C GLN A 882 38.60 -10.31 -17.92
N LYS A 883 39.06 -11.35 -18.60
CA LYS A 883 40.39 -11.92 -18.37
C LYS A 883 41.35 -11.55 -19.50
N LEU A 884 42.46 -10.91 -19.14
CA LEU A 884 43.49 -10.50 -20.08
C LEU A 884 44.34 -11.70 -20.52
N THR A 885 44.67 -11.76 -21.82
CA THR A 885 45.55 -12.80 -22.37
C THR A 885 47.04 -12.49 -22.15
N ASN A 886 47.41 -11.22 -21.97
CA ASN A 886 48.80 -10.78 -21.90
C ASN A 886 49.02 -9.69 -20.82
N ASN A 887 50.07 -9.84 -20.00
CA ASN A 887 50.30 -9.02 -18.79
C ASN A 887 50.93 -7.65 -19.07
N ASN A 888 51.52 -7.47 -20.24
CA ASN A 888 52.39 -6.32 -20.51
C ASN A 888 51.64 -5.05 -21.01
N ARG A 889 50.33 -5.11 -21.25
CA ARG A 889 49.52 -3.94 -21.65
C ARG A 889 48.18 -3.94 -20.92
N MET A 890 48.06 -3.14 -19.88
CA MET A 890 46.86 -2.98 -19.05
C MET A 890 46.19 -1.63 -19.36
N HIS A 891 45.49 -1.56 -20.49
CA HIS A 891 44.74 -0.40 -21.00
C HIS A 891 43.42 -0.88 -21.64
N PRO A 892 42.42 0.00 -21.82
CA PRO A 892 41.24 -0.30 -22.65
C PRO A 892 41.66 -0.89 -24.02
N GLY A 893 40.87 -1.83 -24.55
CA GLY A 893 41.17 -2.46 -25.85
C GLY A 893 42.22 -3.59 -25.83
N SER A 894 42.78 -3.95 -24.66
CA SER A 894 43.69 -5.11 -24.52
C SER A 894 43.02 -6.42 -24.92
N GLU A 895 43.78 -7.39 -25.42
CA GLU A 895 43.24 -8.71 -25.77
C GLU A 895 42.68 -9.44 -24.54
N VAL A 896 41.46 -9.95 -24.68
CA VAL A 896 40.76 -10.70 -23.62
C VAL A 896 40.35 -12.07 -24.12
N GLN A 897 40.28 -13.02 -23.20
CA GLN A 897 39.71 -14.32 -23.47
C GLN A 897 38.19 -14.15 -23.73
N VAL A 898 37.75 -14.37 -24.97
CA VAL A 898 36.35 -14.16 -25.40
C VAL A 898 35.37 -14.98 -24.56
N ASP A 899 35.76 -16.19 -24.18
CA ASP A 899 34.96 -17.11 -23.36
C ASP A 899 34.89 -16.71 -21.86
N PHE A 900 35.57 -15.63 -21.47
CA PHE A 900 35.62 -15.14 -20.08
C PHE A 900 35.25 -13.65 -20.02
N ILE A 901 33.98 -13.37 -20.33
CA ILE A 901 33.34 -12.07 -20.07
C ILE A 901 32.15 -12.34 -19.16
N ASP A 902 32.18 -11.75 -17.96
CA ASP A 902 31.16 -11.95 -16.94
C ASP A 902 30.60 -10.61 -16.45
N ILE A 903 29.32 -10.59 -16.07
CA ILE A 903 28.65 -9.41 -15.51
C ILE A 903 28.53 -9.61 -14.01
N ILE A 904 29.23 -8.78 -13.24
CA ILE A 904 29.24 -8.85 -11.78
C ILE A 904 28.56 -7.62 -11.17
N SER A 905 27.86 -7.78 -10.07
CA SER A 905 27.20 -6.68 -9.34
C SER A 905 28.19 -5.84 -8.54
N GLN A 906 27.82 -4.61 -8.19
CA GLN A 906 28.68 -3.65 -7.47
C GLN A 906 29.16 -4.19 -6.12
N ASN A 907 28.33 -4.96 -5.42
CA ASN A 907 28.73 -5.64 -4.18
C ASN A 907 29.85 -6.69 -4.42
N GLN A 908 29.84 -7.39 -5.57
CA GLN A 908 30.91 -8.33 -5.97
C GLN A 908 32.18 -7.58 -6.39
N VAL A 909 32.05 -6.41 -7.03
CA VAL A 909 33.18 -5.53 -7.36
C VAL A 909 33.99 -5.22 -6.10
N CYS A 910 33.34 -4.86 -5.00
CA CYS A 910 34.02 -4.50 -3.76
C CYS A 910 34.84 -5.65 -3.15
N GLY A 911 34.33 -6.88 -3.25
CA GLY A 911 35.07 -8.09 -2.88
C GLY A 911 36.32 -8.32 -3.75
N LYS A 912 36.26 -8.00 -5.04
CA LYS A 912 37.41 -8.06 -5.96
C LYS A 912 38.42 -6.94 -5.65
N LEU A 913 37.94 -5.70 -5.46
CA LEU A 913 38.78 -4.53 -5.17
C LEU A 913 39.55 -4.66 -3.85
N SER A 914 39.02 -5.41 -2.88
CA SER A 914 39.65 -5.64 -1.58
C SER A 914 40.82 -6.65 -1.63
N ARG A 915 41.05 -7.35 -2.76
CA ARG A 915 42.10 -8.37 -2.85
C ARG A 915 43.49 -7.72 -2.98
N PRO A 916 44.50 -8.20 -2.21
CA PRO A 916 45.88 -7.73 -2.35
C PRO A 916 46.39 -7.85 -3.79
N GLY A 917 47.12 -6.83 -4.27
CA GLY A 917 47.62 -6.78 -5.64
C GLY A 917 46.60 -6.28 -6.68
N THR A 918 45.38 -5.88 -6.26
CA THR A 918 44.43 -5.21 -7.15
C THR A 918 44.77 -3.73 -7.29
N ILE A 919 44.89 -3.27 -8.53
CA ILE A 919 45.22 -1.88 -8.86
C ILE A 919 44.00 -1.24 -9.51
N ARG A 920 43.41 -0.25 -8.86
CA ARG A 920 42.33 0.58 -9.41
C ARG A 920 42.91 1.77 -10.18
N LYS A 921 42.43 1.99 -11.40
CA LYS A 921 42.81 3.13 -12.25
C LYS A 921 41.57 3.90 -12.72
N PRO A 922 41.37 5.14 -12.23
CA PRO A 922 40.41 6.04 -12.86
C PRO A 922 40.96 6.52 -14.20
N LEU A 923 40.10 6.55 -15.21
CA LEU A 923 40.38 7.10 -16.53
C LEU A 923 39.56 8.37 -16.70
N TYR A 924 40.15 9.51 -16.32
CA TYR A 924 39.46 10.80 -16.32
C TYR A 924 39.02 11.24 -17.71
N ASP A 925 39.87 11.02 -18.72
CA ASP A 925 39.57 11.38 -20.11
C ASP A 925 38.34 10.63 -20.65
N PHE A 926 38.14 9.38 -20.21
CA PHE A 926 37.01 8.54 -20.61
C PHE A 926 35.80 8.67 -19.65
N VAL A 927 36.00 9.28 -18.48
CA VAL A 927 35.06 9.26 -17.34
C VAL A 927 34.62 7.82 -17.03
N ALA A 928 35.61 6.95 -16.90
CA ALA A 928 35.43 5.53 -16.63
C ALA A 928 36.40 5.05 -15.54
N THR A 929 36.12 3.90 -14.94
CA THR A 929 37.03 3.29 -13.95
C THR A 929 37.19 1.82 -14.27
N PHE A 930 38.42 1.33 -14.15
CA PHE A 930 38.69 -0.09 -14.11
C PHE A 930 39.64 -0.46 -12.97
N ALA A 931 39.67 -1.74 -12.64
CA ALA A 931 40.66 -2.31 -11.74
C ALA A 931 41.25 -3.57 -12.36
N THR A 932 42.53 -3.83 -12.11
CA THR A 932 43.19 -5.06 -12.53
C THR A 932 43.62 -5.85 -11.30
N THR A 933 43.27 -7.13 -11.25
CA THR A 933 43.63 -8.04 -10.15
C THR A 933 44.98 -8.72 -10.43
N ALA A 934 45.59 -9.28 -9.39
CA ALA A 934 46.83 -10.07 -9.51
C ALA A 934 46.69 -11.33 -10.40
N SER A 935 45.46 -11.77 -10.68
CA SER A 935 45.15 -12.91 -11.54
C SER A 935 44.84 -12.51 -12.99
N ASN A 936 45.29 -11.32 -13.43
CA ASN A 936 45.05 -10.77 -14.76
C ASN A 936 43.56 -10.59 -15.12
N GLU A 937 42.71 -10.36 -14.13
CA GLU A 937 41.32 -10.00 -14.38
C GLU A 937 41.19 -8.48 -14.41
N GLN A 938 40.45 -7.95 -15.38
CA GLN A 938 40.09 -6.54 -15.46
C GLN A 938 38.60 -6.39 -15.13
N VAL A 939 38.31 -5.56 -14.14
CA VAL A 939 36.95 -5.20 -13.69
C VAL A 939 36.66 -3.79 -14.14
N ASN A 940 35.72 -3.59 -15.06
CA ASN A 940 35.29 -2.29 -15.55
C ASN A 940 33.94 -1.94 -14.92
N PHE A 941 33.85 -0.82 -14.19
CA PHE A 941 32.69 -0.54 -13.33
C PHE A 941 32.41 0.95 -13.18
N GLU A 942 31.16 1.29 -12.82
CA GLU A 942 30.79 2.64 -12.42
C GLU A 942 31.11 2.93 -10.96
N THR A 943 31.44 4.19 -10.68
CA THR A 943 31.63 4.73 -9.33
C THR A 943 30.67 5.91 -9.14
N GLN A 944 30.42 6.32 -7.89
CA GLN A 944 29.62 7.53 -7.64
C GLN A 944 30.22 8.77 -8.33
N GLU A 945 31.53 8.83 -8.49
CA GLU A 945 32.19 9.95 -9.16
C GLU A 945 31.97 9.95 -10.68
N THR A 946 32.16 8.80 -11.36
CA THR A 946 31.91 8.69 -12.81
C THR A 946 30.45 8.98 -13.14
N VAL A 947 29.53 8.52 -12.28
CA VAL A 947 28.08 8.80 -12.38
C VAL A 947 27.79 10.29 -12.22
N LYS A 948 28.40 10.99 -11.26
CA LYS A 948 28.25 12.45 -11.09
C LYS A 948 28.69 13.22 -12.34
N TYR A 949 29.81 12.85 -12.96
CA TYR A 949 30.27 13.51 -14.18
C TYR A 949 29.34 13.28 -15.37
N LYS A 950 28.84 12.05 -15.53
CA LYS A 950 27.88 11.71 -16.59
C LYS A 950 26.55 12.43 -16.39
N LEU A 951 26.09 12.57 -15.14
CA LEU A 951 24.91 13.36 -14.80
C LEU A 951 25.09 14.84 -15.16
N LYS A 952 26.25 15.44 -14.84
CA LYS A 952 26.57 16.82 -15.25
C LYS A 952 26.60 16.98 -16.77
N TYR A 953 27.13 15.99 -17.50
CA TYR A 953 27.09 15.98 -18.96
C TYR A 953 25.65 15.95 -19.49
N VAL A 954 24.81 15.07 -18.94
CA VAL A 954 23.38 14.98 -19.30
C VAL A 954 22.65 16.31 -19.10
N LEU A 955 22.86 16.96 -17.95
CA LEU A 955 22.27 18.26 -17.63
C LEU A 955 22.80 19.38 -18.55
N ARG A 956 24.12 19.42 -18.80
CA ARG A 956 24.76 20.45 -19.63
C ARG A 956 24.28 20.39 -21.08
N GLU A 957 24.16 19.18 -21.63
CA GLU A 957 23.78 18.98 -23.03
C GLU A 957 22.26 19.04 -23.27
N GLY A 958 21.47 19.08 -22.20
CA GLY A 958 20.00 19.21 -22.26
C GLY A 958 19.30 17.95 -22.76
N PHE A 959 19.72 16.76 -22.30
CA PHE A 959 19.04 15.52 -22.66
C PHE A 959 17.76 15.29 -21.84
N GLY A 960 16.90 14.40 -22.33
CA GLY A 960 15.61 14.07 -21.71
C GLY A 960 15.71 13.40 -20.34
N GLY A 961 16.86 12.81 -20.00
CA GLY A 961 17.12 12.32 -18.65
C GLY A 961 18.28 11.34 -18.55
N ILE A 962 18.38 10.73 -17.36
CA ILE A 962 19.35 9.70 -17.03
C ILE A 962 18.62 8.51 -16.39
N GLY A 963 19.00 7.30 -16.77
CA GLY A 963 18.46 6.05 -16.23
C GLY A 963 19.54 5.19 -15.59
N ILE A 964 19.14 4.14 -14.88
CA ILE A 964 20.03 3.14 -14.28
C ILE A 964 19.59 1.73 -14.69
N MET A 965 20.56 0.85 -14.95
CA MET A 965 20.30 -0.52 -15.39
C MET A 965 21.33 -1.49 -14.81
N THR A 966 20.97 -2.45 -13.97
CA THR A 966 19.68 -2.65 -13.28
C THR A 966 19.84 -2.50 -11.78
N LEU A 967 18.79 -2.03 -11.08
CA LEU A 967 18.85 -1.74 -9.64
C LEU A 967 19.33 -2.93 -8.79
N ASN A 968 19.06 -4.17 -9.20
CA ASN A 968 19.49 -5.38 -8.53
C ASN A 968 21.01 -5.65 -8.60
N GLN A 969 21.73 -4.91 -9.45
CA GLN A 969 23.19 -5.03 -9.56
C GLN A 969 23.92 -3.92 -8.81
N ASP A 970 23.21 -2.90 -8.30
CA ASP A 970 23.78 -1.90 -7.39
C ASP A 970 24.15 -2.55 -6.04
N ASP A 971 24.93 -1.86 -5.20
CA ASP A 971 25.27 -2.34 -3.86
C ASP A 971 24.11 -2.12 -2.88
N TYR A 972 23.05 -2.91 -3.05
CA TYR A 972 21.82 -2.81 -2.25
C TYR A 972 22.00 -3.30 -0.80
N ASP A 973 23.02 -4.13 -0.54
CA ASP A 973 23.37 -4.67 0.78
C ASP A 973 24.43 -3.84 1.53
N ASN A 974 24.93 -2.76 0.92
CA ASN A 974 25.98 -1.90 1.48
C ASN A 974 27.28 -2.69 1.81
N LEU A 975 27.65 -3.68 1.00
CA LEU A 975 28.90 -4.44 1.19
C LEU A 975 30.15 -3.59 0.93
N CYS A 976 30.02 -2.55 0.10
CA CYS A 976 31.09 -1.61 -0.21
C CYS A 976 31.26 -0.53 0.88
N GLY A 977 30.36 -0.45 1.85
CA GLY A 977 30.38 0.58 2.90
C GLY A 977 30.03 1.99 2.42
N GLN A 978 29.36 2.14 1.28
CA GLN A 978 28.99 3.43 0.65
C GLN A 978 27.51 3.82 0.85
N GLY A 979 26.79 3.09 1.69
CA GLY A 979 25.34 3.15 1.83
C GLY A 979 24.64 2.16 0.88
N THR A 980 23.34 1.93 1.08
CA THR A 980 22.54 1.10 0.19
C THR A 980 22.22 1.86 -1.11
N PHE A 981 22.29 1.16 -2.25
CA PHE A 981 22.08 1.71 -3.59
C PHE A 981 22.91 2.98 -3.89
N PRO A 982 24.26 2.93 -3.74
CA PRO A 982 25.10 4.11 -3.85
C PRO A 982 25.07 4.76 -5.24
N ILE A 983 24.91 3.97 -6.31
CA ILE A 983 24.82 4.51 -7.67
C ILE A 983 23.48 5.23 -7.87
N LEU A 984 22.37 4.61 -7.47
CA LEU A 984 21.04 5.26 -7.53
C LEU A 984 20.99 6.53 -6.67
N LYS A 985 21.49 6.47 -5.43
CA LYS A 985 21.48 7.62 -4.51
C LYS A 985 22.20 8.82 -5.11
N THR A 986 23.32 8.56 -5.79
CA THR A 986 24.10 9.60 -6.49
C THR A 986 23.29 10.31 -7.57
N LEU A 987 22.40 9.61 -8.27
CA LEU A 987 21.50 10.22 -9.25
C LEU A 987 20.40 11.05 -8.56
N SER A 988 19.92 10.60 -7.38
CA SER A 988 18.84 11.29 -6.65
C SER A 988 19.25 12.59 -5.95
N ASP A 989 20.54 12.76 -5.65
CA ASP A 989 21.06 13.93 -4.93
C ASP A 989 20.99 15.23 -5.76
N PHE A 990 20.71 15.15 -7.06
CA PHE A 990 20.59 16.29 -7.96
C PHE A 990 19.13 16.46 -8.41
N LYS A 991 18.60 17.68 -8.23
CA LYS A 991 17.29 18.05 -8.78
C LYS A 991 17.46 18.39 -10.26
N CYS A 992 16.86 17.59 -11.14
CA CYS A 992 16.68 17.94 -12.55
C CYS A 992 15.68 19.09 -12.71
#